data_AF-A0A6B9Y7N6-F1
#
_entry.id   AF-A0A6B9Y7N6-F1
#
_cell.length_a   1.000
_cell.length_b   1.000
_cell.length_c   1.000
_cell.angle_alpha   90.00
_cell.angle_beta   90.00
_cell.angle_gamma   90.00
#
_symmetry.space_group_name_H-M   'P 1'
#
loop_
_entity.id
_entity.type
_entity.pdbx_description
1 polymer ?
#
loop_
_entity_poly.entity_id
_entity_poly.type
_entity_poly.pdbx_seq_one_letter_code
_entity_poly.pdbx_strand_id
1 'polypeptide(L)'
;MNSRLAIVLTALMLVAAPIVGAVGPIGSVAAQPELDGMVGVPDANVQEDLPVGSNSSLRATDLEGSVMASSHADSLQVVVTTPERASEYVNGSRVGGSGGVALVFQDDTNHAGREVAVPADAVRETVGYLPEVVHGVHESGDSWTSQVEARNGMLFFEIPKFSSNSVTFSGTTTITGRAAVDQSSYAYDVGSIDSVSEYDINVTGNTSTESEVTSGTFADGQSLPIDVAGNSDPTDDTLTLTGRESTTSDSVSQNAVSNGESVGINVGGTTAPRNASVTLTGRESSTRNDQTGTLSGSDSDSIAVDGNLDPVGPDGSGDPVVSVTGSGMSDDTTPWDGSNDDGHLTLEGDSGGGTTEARMPNPPEDEPIDALVLHFREEGVYSSGDLTLDIYINSNGLDKSASGTLVKSDYTIDPTQVEQTAQVVELDQPFDASGKSEITVDFQGSGSGSVKLKTDEDVGTMSQFGGSDGWYQHGQAAIEMRTIGDATVSADGQSKTFTNLKNGETRSTTFDLSQSPTIDSSFTGGSSPSLDYDVEKTDRFGTEDPSVTIAGQTVSHTGLLAQGETVTESVDLSTGSDSISVSTGHTVDVSAEWTEVSATEDPSATIAGQTVSHTGILGPGETVTESVDLSTGSDSISVSTGHTVDVEASWTERTETTNPKVVVNGHETGGSTVGTLADGVTANLSTNTSWITDGTNDVTVRVGDGTLSGDAPPPMVDLDYRHDTAAEQTTEYAANGWVERYNVSRTFPSDQQNATLTIPHSSEVYEIRYVQLQVNGGSWTDVPSEDWTLDGTTLNVALDDGDGDGQIDAGDTIAVRTSAYKIQTVEGKVTVVDPTAPGDPTVEAEIRVDDRRPGFHVRVDGTRRGGRVHYAHGESWDDDRDHVIVDATGEQELFLPNAEIGDTTQVTTIPLVPHLSSGDVQIRVARPDEPTISVSPGNADVGATVDYEFLEVQAGKTYGLRSASRSRYVDKADAGAESVTLTDDDSEETLVLEIPDESGGGGGGSAGGAPSLWQDTGTQTTLQEVGVVVGWVALVLLLVAATGRSSLSGRRRWLLVGTVSVGSALLSIEVLRPGMVSRSISSSLEQIIPLAGLAAIGLVIYSAYSWWQTRRSEASTPETKVTLDLGRGGD
;
A
#
# COMPACT_ATOMS: atom_id res chain seq x y z
N MET A 1 -9.06 -14.44 33.06
CA MET A 1 -10.48 -14.14 33.38
C MET A 1 -11.22 -13.75 32.10
N ASN A 2 -12.53 -13.92 32.03
CA ASN A 2 -13.32 -13.55 30.85
C ASN A 2 -13.73 -12.07 30.89
N SER A 3 -13.51 -11.35 29.78
CA SER A 3 -14.28 -10.18 29.37
C SER A 3 -14.31 -10.12 27.83
N ARG A 4 -15.48 -9.79 27.26
CA ARG A 4 -15.69 -9.66 25.80
C ARG A 4 -16.39 -8.34 25.51
N LEU A 5 -15.89 -7.59 24.52
CA LEU A 5 -16.63 -6.69 23.60
C LEU A 5 -15.60 -6.32 22.50
N ALA A 6 -15.71 -6.65 21.21
CA ALA A 6 -16.80 -6.70 20.24
C ALA A 6 -17.09 -5.34 19.55
N ILE A 7 -16.40 -5.10 18.43
CA ILE A 7 -16.77 -4.18 17.35
C ILE A 7 -16.68 -4.94 16.01
N VAL A 8 -17.73 -4.86 15.19
CA VAL A 8 -18.11 -5.70 14.01
C VAL A 8 -19.17 -4.89 13.22
N LEU A 9 -19.31 -4.80 11.88
CA LEU A 9 -18.77 -5.39 10.61
C LEU A 9 -18.70 -4.21 9.57
N THR A 10 -18.41 -4.21 8.25
CA THR A 10 -18.28 -5.18 7.12
C THR A 10 -17.49 -4.54 5.96
N ALA A 11 -16.69 -5.32 5.19
CA ALA A 11 -16.36 -5.17 3.75
C ALA A 11 -15.05 -5.95 3.41
N LEU A 12 -14.93 -7.23 3.75
CA LEU A 12 -15.45 -8.40 2.99
C LEU A 12 -14.79 -8.60 1.61
N MET A 13 -13.92 -9.61 1.54
CA MET A 13 -13.33 -10.17 0.32
C MET A 13 -14.32 -10.99 -0.54
N LEU A 14 -13.82 -11.36 -1.72
CA LEU A 14 -14.04 -12.64 -2.43
C LEU A 14 -15.14 -12.68 -3.50
N VAL A 15 -14.71 -12.67 -4.76
CA VAL A 15 -15.38 -13.37 -5.87
C VAL A 15 -14.35 -14.20 -6.62
N ALA A 16 -14.44 -15.52 -6.45
CA ALA A 16 -13.82 -16.51 -7.34
C ALA A 16 -14.86 -17.62 -7.54
N ALA A 17 -15.37 -17.75 -8.77
CA ALA A 17 -16.41 -18.72 -9.14
C ALA A 17 -16.31 -19.05 -10.64
N PRO A 18 -16.61 -20.30 -11.07
CA PRO A 18 -16.37 -20.76 -12.43
C PRO A 18 -17.51 -20.44 -13.40
N ILE A 19 -17.17 -20.32 -14.68
CA ILE A 19 -18.15 -20.23 -15.78
C ILE A 19 -18.51 -21.66 -16.25
N VAL A 20 -19.75 -22.06 -16.04
CA VAL A 20 -20.40 -23.20 -16.73
C VAL A 20 -21.80 -22.75 -17.13
N GLY A 21 -22.15 -22.95 -18.40
CA GLY A 21 -23.24 -22.22 -19.06
C GLY A 21 -24.66 -22.57 -18.62
N ALA A 22 -25.56 -21.60 -18.81
CA ALA A 22 -27.01 -21.79 -18.78
C ALA A 22 -27.63 -21.03 -19.97
N VAL A 23 -28.15 -21.75 -20.95
CA VAL A 23 -28.78 -21.14 -22.14
C VAL A 23 -30.15 -20.56 -21.75
N GLY A 24 -30.33 -19.25 -21.95
CA GLY A 24 -31.59 -18.52 -21.76
C GLY A 24 -31.98 -17.78 -23.05
N PRO A 25 -33.28 -17.56 -23.31
CA PRO A 25 -33.74 -17.02 -24.58
C PRO A 25 -33.39 -15.54 -24.78
N ILE A 26 -33.05 -15.19 -26.02
CA ILE A 26 -32.68 -13.85 -26.46
C ILE A 26 -33.81 -12.85 -26.15
N GLY A 27 -33.48 -11.83 -25.36
CA GLY A 27 -34.31 -10.63 -25.19
C GLY A 27 -33.87 -9.56 -26.18
N SER A 28 -34.83 -8.85 -26.78
CA SER A 28 -34.61 -7.82 -27.81
C SER A 28 -33.51 -6.81 -27.43
N VAL A 29 -32.57 -6.60 -28.35
CA VAL A 29 -31.51 -5.58 -28.26
C VAL A 29 -32.12 -4.20 -28.01
N ALA A 30 -31.49 -3.42 -27.12
CA ALA A 30 -31.79 -2.01 -26.93
C ALA A 30 -30.86 -1.18 -27.80
N ALA A 31 -31.40 -0.22 -28.55
CA ALA A 31 -30.62 0.62 -29.46
C ALA A 31 -29.46 1.33 -28.73
N GLN A 32 -28.27 1.30 -29.34
CA GLN A 32 -27.13 2.08 -28.87
C GLN A 32 -27.43 3.59 -28.90
N PRO A 33 -26.79 4.40 -28.04
CA PRO A 33 -26.93 5.86 -28.09
C PRO A 33 -26.34 6.41 -29.39
N GLU A 34 -26.95 7.46 -29.93
CA GLU A 34 -26.41 8.21 -31.07
C GLU A 34 -25.00 8.75 -30.72
N LEU A 35 -23.98 8.24 -31.43
CA LEU A 35 -22.67 8.87 -31.49
C LEU A 35 -22.79 10.11 -32.39
N ASP A 36 -22.27 11.25 -31.93
CA ASP A 36 -22.55 12.56 -32.55
C ASP A 36 -22.06 12.60 -34.01
N GLY A 37 -23.02 12.61 -34.96
CA GLY A 37 -22.76 12.56 -36.40
C GLY A 37 -22.83 11.17 -37.06
N MET A 38 -23.07 10.08 -36.32
CA MET A 38 -23.13 8.71 -36.84
C MET A 38 -24.53 8.10 -36.79
N VAL A 39 -24.90 7.32 -37.80
CA VAL A 39 -26.19 6.62 -37.91
C VAL A 39 -25.96 5.12 -38.04
N GLY A 40 -26.71 4.31 -37.30
CA GLY A 40 -26.64 2.85 -37.39
C GLY A 40 -27.05 2.30 -38.77
N VAL A 41 -26.30 1.33 -39.27
CA VAL A 41 -26.64 0.57 -40.49
C VAL A 41 -27.78 -0.40 -40.16
N PRO A 42 -28.84 -0.51 -40.98
CA PRO A 42 -29.93 -1.45 -40.74
C PRO A 42 -29.46 -2.91 -40.74
N ASP A 43 -29.96 -3.72 -39.80
CA ASP A 43 -29.59 -5.15 -39.66
C ASP A 43 -29.75 -5.94 -40.98
N ALA A 44 -30.77 -5.62 -41.78
CA ALA A 44 -31.02 -6.26 -43.08
C ALA A 44 -29.92 -6.01 -44.13
N ASN A 45 -29.10 -4.98 -43.92
CA ASN A 45 -27.96 -4.63 -44.75
C ASN A 45 -26.65 -5.28 -44.25
N VAL A 46 -26.65 -5.94 -43.07
CA VAL A 46 -25.52 -6.71 -42.53
C VAL A 46 -25.70 -8.18 -42.91
N GLN A 47 -24.73 -8.76 -43.62
CA GLN A 47 -24.87 -10.08 -44.26
C GLN A 47 -23.56 -10.89 -44.20
N GLU A 48 -23.63 -12.18 -44.51
CA GLU A 48 -22.51 -13.13 -44.43
C GLU A 48 -22.41 -13.95 -45.73
N ASP A 49 -21.25 -13.92 -46.38
CA ASP A 49 -20.95 -14.71 -47.58
C ASP A 49 -19.58 -15.38 -47.41
N LEU A 50 -19.59 -16.55 -46.76
CA LEU A 50 -18.40 -17.32 -46.44
C LEU A 50 -18.26 -18.56 -47.34
N PRO A 51 -17.04 -18.92 -47.79
CA PRO A 51 -16.79 -20.15 -48.54
C PRO A 51 -17.27 -21.40 -47.81
N VAL A 52 -17.84 -22.36 -48.56
CA VAL A 52 -18.46 -23.57 -47.98
C VAL A 52 -17.45 -24.42 -47.20
N GLY A 53 -17.65 -24.50 -45.87
CA GLY A 53 -16.77 -25.23 -44.95
C GLY A 53 -15.72 -24.38 -44.26
N SER A 54 -15.67 -23.06 -44.49
CA SER A 54 -14.86 -22.13 -43.70
C SER A 54 -15.48 -21.87 -42.32
N ASN A 55 -14.63 -21.67 -41.31
CA ASN A 55 -15.01 -21.30 -39.96
C ASN A 55 -14.48 -19.89 -39.65
N SER A 56 -15.21 -18.85 -40.05
CA SER A 56 -15.01 -17.50 -39.51
C SER A 56 -15.40 -17.46 -38.03
N SER A 57 -14.59 -16.77 -37.22
CA SER A 57 -14.91 -16.33 -35.87
C SER A 57 -15.96 -15.22 -35.89
N LEU A 58 -15.86 -14.26 -36.83
CA LEU A 58 -16.86 -13.21 -37.05
C LEU A 58 -18.07 -13.75 -37.82
N ARG A 59 -19.27 -13.33 -37.41
CA ARG A 59 -20.54 -13.55 -38.11
C ARG A 59 -21.28 -12.24 -38.33
N ALA A 60 -22.25 -12.24 -39.25
CA ALA A 60 -23.13 -11.09 -39.43
C ALA A 60 -23.85 -10.69 -38.11
N THR A 61 -24.23 -11.70 -37.31
CA THR A 61 -24.89 -11.52 -36.00
C THR A 61 -24.10 -10.72 -34.97
N ASP A 62 -22.78 -10.61 -35.17
CA ASP A 62 -21.88 -9.94 -34.23
C ASP A 62 -21.64 -8.47 -34.63
N LEU A 63 -22.19 -8.08 -35.78
CA LEU A 63 -22.19 -6.73 -36.37
C LEU A 63 -23.60 -6.12 -36.46
N GLU A 64 -24.65 -6.95 -36.51
CA GLU A 64 -26.06 -6.55 -36.48
C GLU A 64 -26.36 -5.56 -35.33
N GLY A 65 -27.24 -4.59 -35.58
CA GLY A 65 -27.62 -3.52 -34.65
C GLY A 65 -26.52 -2.52 -34.28
N SER A 66 -25.27 -2.75 -34.71
CA SER A 66 -24.09 -2.17 -34.06
C SER A 66 -23.15 -1.40 -34.98
N VAL A 67 -23.03 -1.76 -36.27
CA VAL A 67 -22.24 -0.99 -37.25
C VAL A 67 -22.90 0.37 -37.53
N MET A 68 -22.10 1.42 -37.67
CA MET A 68 -22.58 2.79 -37.93
C MET A 68 -21.79 3.48 -39.05
N ALA A 69 -22.40 4.48 -39.70
CA ALA A 69 -21.75 5.32 -40.69
C ALA A 69 -22.16 6.80 -40.58
N SER A 70 -21.25 7.70 -40.95
CA SER A 70 -21.42 9.16 -40.90
C SER A 70 -22.37 9.73 -41.96
N SER A 71 -22.72 8.94 -42.98
CA SER A 71 -23.73 9.30 -43.99
C SER A 71 -24.27 8.06 -44.72
N HIS A 72 -25.44 8.18 -45.33
CA HIS A 72 -26.09 7.14 -46.16
C HIS A 72 -26.03 5.72 -45.54
N ALA A 73 -26.24 5.62 -44.22
CA ALA A 73 -26.20 4.35 -43.50
C ALA A 73 -27.35 3.41 -43.90
N ASP A 74 -28.40 3.96 -44.50
CA ASP A 74 -29.58 3.27 -45.02
C ASP A 74 -29.35 2.57 -46.37
N SER A 75 -28.39 3.03 -47.18
CA SER A 75 -27.97 2.35 -48.42
C SER A 75 -26.68 1.54 -48.28
N LEU A 76 -25.90 1.76 -47.22
CA LEU A 76 -24.69 1.00 -46.92
C LEU A 76 -25.03 -0.46 -46.57
N GLN A 77 -24.41 -1.41 -47.29
CA GLN A 77 -24.39 -2.84 -47.02
C GLN A 77 -23.03 -3.27 -46.48
N VAL A 78 -23.01 -4.23 -45.55
CA VAL A 78 -21.80 -4.77 -44.91
C VAL A 78 -21.82 -6.29 -45.01
N VAL A 79 -20.84 -6.88 -45.68
CA VAL A 79 -20.73 -8.33 -45.87
C VAL A 79 -19.51 -8.86 -45.13
N VAL A 80 -19.73 -9.79 -44.19
CA VAL A 80 -18.69 -10.58 -43.53
C VAL A 80 -18.28 -11.72 -44.46
N THR A 81 -16.99 -11.79 -44.79
CA THR A 81 -16.44 -12.75 -45.75
C THR A 81 -14.96 -13.04 -45.48
N THR A 82 -14.25 -13.76 -46.36
CA THR A 82 -12.78 -13.95 -46.30
C THR A 82 -12.09 -13.08 -47.35
N PRO A 83 -10.78 -12.76 -47.24
CA PRO A 83 -10.07 -11.93 -48.22
C PRO A 83 -10.14 -12.46 -49.66
N GLU A 84 -10.11 -13.78 -49.86
CA GLU A 84 -10.23 -14.40 -51.18
C GLU A 84 -11.61 -14.15 -51.78
N ARG A 85 -12.65 -14.36 -50.98
CA ARG A 85 -14.05 -14.24 -51.38
C ARG A 85 -14.49 -12.79 -51.55
N ALA A 86 -13.90 -11.88 -50.77
CA ALA A 86 -14.07 -10.44 -50.92
C ALA A 86 -13.66 -9.91 -52.29
N SER A 87 -12.70 -10.55 -52.97
CA SER A 87 -12.24 -10.13 -54.29
C SER A 87 -13.36 -10.13 -55.36
N GLU A 88 -14.35 -11.01 -55.23
CA GLU A 88 -15.52 -11.07 -56.13
C GLU A 88 -16.35 -9.77 -56.08
N TYR A 89 -16.37 -9.08 -54.93
CA TYR A 89 -17.12 -7.84 -54.73
C TYR A 89 -16.36 -6.56 -55.16
N VAL A 90 -15.06 -6.65 -55.43
CA VAL A 90 -14.23 -5.51 -55.88
C VAL A 90 -13.71 -5.72 -57.30
N ASN A 91 -14.59 -6.22 -58.19
CA ASN A 91 -14.32 -6.51 -59.61
C ASN A 91 -13.11 -7.45 -59.85
N GLY A 92 -12.84 -8.38 -58.93
CA GLY A 92 -11.70 -9.30 -59.00
C GLY A 92 -10.38 -8.72 -58.48
N SER A 93 -10.39 -7.52 -57.91
CA SER A 93 -9.20 -6.93 -57.28
C SER A 93 -8.78 -7.76 -56.06
N ARG A 94 -7.49 -8.10 -55.94
CA ARG A 94 -7.00 -8.87 -54.79
C ARG A 94 -7.13 -8.05 -53.51
N VAL A 95 -7.83 -8.60 -52.52
CA VAL A 95 -7.88 -8.10 -51.15
C VAL A 95 -6.78 -8.82 -50.35
N GLY A 96 -5.86 -8.07 -49.76
CA GLY A 96 -4.83 -8.59 -48.86
C GLY A 96 -5.19 -8.33 -47.40
N GLY A 97 -4.89 -9.27 -46.50
CA GLY A 97 -5.06 -9.13 -45.05
C GLY A 97 -4.44 -10.31 -44.31
N SER A 98 -4.00 -10.11 -43.05
CA SER A 98 -3.39 -11.17 -42.23
C SER A 98 -4.41 -11.98 -41.41
N GLY A 99 -5.62 -11.47 -41.21
CA GLY A 99 -6.74 -12.23 -40.64
C GLY A 99 -7.55 -12.94 -41.74
N GLY A 100 -8.05 -14.15 -41.45
CA GLY A 100 -8.93 -14.92 -42.34
C GLY A 100 -10.34 -14.35 -42.54
N VAL A 101 -10.54 -13.06 -42.26
CA VAL A 101 -11.82 -12.34 -42.35
C VAL A 101 -11.58 -10.98 -43.00
N ALA A 102 -12.47 -10.62 -43.92
CA ALA A 102 -12.55 -9.30 -44.54
C ALA A 102 -13.99 -8.77 -44.41
N LEU A 103 -14.13 -7.45 -44.34
CA LEU A 103 -15.43 -6.77 -44.40
C LEU A 103 -15.59 -6.06 -45.73
N VAL A 104 -16.66 -6.36 -46.48
CA VAL A 104 -16.99 -5.63 -47.70
C VAL A 104 -18.09 -4.62 -47.41
N PHE A 105 -17.81 -3.35 -47.65
CA PHE A 105 -18.73 -2.22 -47.56
C PHE A 105 -19.20 -1.85 -48.97
N GLN A 106 -20.50 -1.95 -49.24
CA GLN A 106 -21.09 -1.72 -50.57
C GLN A 106 -22.18 -0.65 -50.48
N ASP A 107 -22.39 0.12 -51.55
CA ASP A 107 -23.42 1.16 -51.61
C ASP A 107 -23.90 1.29 -53.06
N ASP A 108 -25.22 1.24 -53.29
CA ASP A 108 -25.84 1.28 -54.63
C ASP A 108 -25.59 2.61 -55.38
N THR A 109 -25.07 3.63 -54.69
CA THR A 109 -24.80 4.96 -55.25
C THR A 109 -23.35 5.38 -55.03
N ASN A 110 -22.71 5.90 -56.09
CA ASN A 110 -21.35 6.44 -56.01
C ASN A 110 -21.30 7.69 -55.13
N HIS A 111 -20.62 7.62 -53.99
CA HIS A 111 -20.53 8.67 -52.99
C HIS A 111 -19.07 9.07 -52.67
N ALA A 112 -18.90 10.27 -52.12
CA ALA A 112 -17.64 10.68 -51.49
C ALA A 112 -17.37 9.86 -50.21
N GLY A 113 -16.12 9.89 -49.73
CA GLY A 113 -15.71 9.16 -48.53
C GLY A 113 -16.50 9.49 -47.28
N ARG A 114 -16.52 8.54 -46.33
CA ARG A 114 -17.24 8.63 -45.06
C ARG A 114 -16.54 7.83 -43.97
N GLU A 115 -16.64 8.31 -42.73
CA GLU A 115 -16.24 7.56 -41.54
C GLU A 115 -17.27 6.44 -41.26
N VAL A 116 -16.78 5.24 -40.98
CA VAL A 116 -17.54 4.04 -40.59
C VAL A 116 -17.05 3.57 -39.22
N ALA A 117 -17.95 3.00 -38.42
CA ALA A 117 -17.63 2.44 -37.10
C ALA A 117 -18.12 0.99 -36.98
N VAL A 118 -17.24 0.07 -36.57
CA VAL A 118 -17.55 -1.35 -36.31
C VAL A 118 -17.29 -1.74 -34.85
N PRO A 119 -17.95 -2.77 -34.28
CA PRO A 119 -17.75 -3.16 -32.89
C PRO A 119 -16.32 -3.62 -32.60
N ALA A 120 -15.67 -3.00 -31.62
CA ALA A 120 -14.29 -3.29 -31.26
C ALA A 120 -14.12 -4.70 -30.69
N ASP A 121 -15.09 -5.17 -29.91
CA ASP A 121 -15.05 -6.50 -29.30
C ASP A 121 -15.19 -7.61 -30.34
N ALA A 122 -16.13 -7.49 -31.30
CA ALA A 122 -16.32 -8.49 -32.36
C ALA A 122 -15.10 -8.61 -33.28
N VAL A 123 -14.49 -7.48 -33.67
CA VAL A 123 -13.23 -7.49 -34.45
C VAL A 123 -12.09 -8.10 -33.63
N ARG A 124 -11.96 -7.74 -32.34
CA ARG A 124 -10.90 -8.27 -31.47
C ARG A 124 -11.02 -9.77 -31.20
N GLU A 125 -12.23 -10.29 -30.95
CA GLU A 125 -12.49 -11.73 -30.82
C GLU A 125 -12.24 -12.49 -32.15
N THR A 126 -12.22 -11.76 -33.27
CA THR A 126 -11.95 -12.31 -34.60
C THR A 126 -10.46 -12.36 -34.96
N VAL A 127 -9.72 -11.26 -34.78
CA VAL A 127 -8.31 -11.17 -35.19
C VAL A 127 -7.30 -11.35 -34.05
N GLY A 128 -7.77 -11.44 -32.80
CA GLY A 128 -6.96 -11.62 -31.58
C GLY A 128 -6.51 -10.32 -30.91
N TYR A 129 -6.45 -9.21 -31.67
CA TYR A 129 -5.95 -7.90 -31.24
C TYR A 129 -6.91 -6.76 -31.61
N LEU A 130 -6.61 -5.56 -31.13
CA LEU A 130 -7.31 -4.33 -31.53
C LEU A 130 -6.51 -3.67 -32.68
N PRO A 131 -7.03 -3.58 -33.92
CA PRO A 131 -6.24 -3.09 -35.04
C PRO A 131 -6.05 -1.57 -34.98
N GLU A 132 -4.83 -1.12 -35.30
CA GLU A 132 -4.49 0.32 -35.39
C GLU A 132 -4.60 0.86 -36.83
N VAL A 133 -4.57 -0.03 -37.82
CA VAL A 133 -4.68 0.29 -39.26
C VAL A 133 -5.66 -0.65 -39.93
N VAL A 134 -6.49 -0.08 -40.81
CA VAL A 134 -7.24 -0.81 -41.83
C VAL A 134 -6.61 -0.60 -43.20
N HIS A 135 -6.59 -1.67 -43.99
CA HIS A 135 -6.20 -1.66 -45.40
C HIS A 135 -7.45 -1.91 -46.23
N GLY A 136 -7.61 -1.18 -47.32
CA GLY A 136 -8.82 -1.24 -48.14
C GLY A 136 -8.55 -1.25 -49.63
N VAL A 137 -9.47 -1.86 -50.38
CA VAL A 137 -9.43 -1.96 -51.84
C VAL A 137 -10.80 -1.57 -52.38
N HIS A 138 -10.85 -0.56 -53.25
CA HIS A 138 -12.05 -0.09 -53.95
C HIS A 138 -12.27 -0.92 -55.24
N GLU A 139 -13.51 -1.05 -55.71
CA GLU A 139 -13.87 -1.81 -56.92
C GLU A 139 -13.23 -1.33 -58.23
N SER A 140 -12.50 -0.20 -58.21
CA SER A 140 -11.71 0.31 -59.34
C SER A 140 -10.28 -0.25 -59.37
N GLY A 141 -9.89 -1.02 -58.36
CA GLY A 141 -8.52 -1.47 -58.12
C GLY A 141 -7.68 -0.49 -57.29
N ASP A 142 -8.24 0.66 -56.88
CA ASP A 142 -7.55 1.64 -56.03
C ASP A 142 -7.44 1.11 -54.59
N SER A 143 -6.21 0.94 -54.09
CA SER A 143 -5.95 0.61 -52.69
C SER A 143 -5.81 1.86 -51.82
N TRP A 144 -6.17 1.73 -50.55
CA TRP A 144 -6.08 2.80 -49.55
C TRP A 144 -5.80 2.23 -48.16
N THR A 145 -5.34 3.08 -47.23
CA THR A 145 -5.20 2.74 -45.82
C THR A 145 -5.81 3.83 -44.95
N SER A 146 -6.28 3.47 -43.76
CA SER A 146 -6.84 4.41 -42.79
C SER A 146 -6.39 4.04 -41.38
N GLN A 147 -6.09 5.05 -40.56
CA GLN A 147 -5.83 4.86 -39.14
C GLN A 147 -7.15 4.53 -38.42
N VAL A 148 -7.09 3.66 -37.42
CA VAL A 148 -8.27 3.23 -36.67
C VAL A 148 -8.32 3.95 -35.32
N GLU A 149 -9.37 4.73 -35.08
CA GLU A 149 -9.60 5.36 -33.77
C GLU A 149 -10.56 4.50 -32.93
N ALA A 150 -10.02 3.80 -31.93
CA ALA A 150 -10.81 3.01 -30.99
C ALA A 150 -11.43 3.91 -29.90
N ARG A 151 -12.75 4.12 -29.95
CA ARG A 151 -13.49 4.94 -28.96
C ARG A 151 -14.88 4.37 -28.68
N ASN A 152 -15.33 4.45 -27.42
CA ASN A 152 -16.68 4.05 -26.97
C ASN A 152 -17.09 2.59 -27.32
N GLY A 153 -16.14 1.66 -27.42
CA GLY A 153 -16.39 0.25 -27.79
C GLY A 153 -16.48 0.00 -29.31
N MET A 154 -16.15 1.01 -30.13
CA MET A 154 -16.20 0.95 -31.59
C MET A 154 -14.85 1.34 -32.20
N LEU A 155 -14.54 0.77 -33.35
CA LEU A 155 -13.38 1.09 -34.19
C LEU A 155 -13.83 2.00 -35.33
N PHE A 156 -13.35 3.24 -35.37
CA PHE A 156 -13.67 4.21 -36.40
C PHE A 156 -12.57 4.31 -37.45
N PHE A 157 -12.93 4.35 -38.73
CA PHE A 157 -12.00 4.59 -39.83
C PHE A 157 -12.69 5.25 -41.02
N GLU A 158 -11.95 6.01 -41.83
CA GLU A 158 -12.45 6.65 -43.05
C GLU A 158 -12.26 5.73 -44.26
N ILE A 159 -13.35 5.44 -44.97
CA ILE A 159 -13.33 4.83 -46.31
C ILE A 159 -13.36 5.99 -47.35
N PRO A 160 -12.31 6.22 -48.17
CA PRO A 160 -12.15 7.47 -48.93
C PRO A 160 -13.12 7.72 -50.09
N LYS A 161 -13.79 6.67 -50.58
CA LYS A 161 -14.76 6.73 -51.69
C LYS A 161 -15.72 5.55 -51.57
N PHE A 162 -16.99 5.76 -51.88
CA PHE A 162 -18.03 4.73 -51.76
C PHE A 162 -18.60 4.30 -53.11
N SER A 163 -18.29 3.07 -53.45
CA SER A 163 -19.22 2.07 -53.98
C SER A 163 -18.83 0.76 -53.29
N SER A 164 -18.37 -0.29 -53.98
CA SER A 164 -17.87 -1.50 -53.30
C SER A 164 -16.41 -1.31 -52.84
N ASN A 165 -16.16 -1.51 -51.55
CA ASN A 165 -14.83 -1.56 -50.93
C ASN A 165 -14.70 -2.82 -50.08
N SER A 166 -13.55 -3.50 -50.12
CA SER A 166 -13.19 -4.50 -49.11
C SER A 166 -12.14 -3.95 -48.15
N VAL A 167 -12.21 -4.37 -46.89
CA VAL A 167 -11.37 -3.90 -45.78
C VAL A 167 -10.83 -5.07 -44.96
N THR A 168 -9.56 -4.97 -44.57
CA THR A 168 -8.84 -5.90 -43.69
C THR A 168 -8.06 -5.14 -42.61
N PHE A 169 -7.52 -5.87 -41.64
CA PHE A 169 -7.01 -5.35 -40.37
C PHE A 169 -5.55 -5.75 -40.11
N SER A 170 -4.80 -4.93 -39.37
CA SER A 170 -3.42 -5.22 -38.91
C SER A 170 -3.12 -4.58 -37.55
N GLY A 171 -2.24 -5.17 -36.74
CA GLY A 171 -1.83 -4.64 -35.43
C GLY A 171 -0.71 -5.41 -34.74
N THR A 172 -0.41 -5.00 -33.50
CA THR A 172 0.72 -5.47 -32.69
C THR A 172 0.23 -6.14 -31.40
N THR A 173 0.82 -7.28 -31.04
CA THR A 173 0.68 -7.90 -29.71
C THR A 173 1.70 -7.30 -28.76
N THR A 174 1.28 -6.87 -27.57
CA THR A 174 2.20 -6.43 -26.50
C THR A 174 1.73 -6.91 -25.13
N ILE A 175 2.64 -7.51 -24.35
CA ILE A 175 2.42 -7.94 -22.98
C ILE A 175 3.44 -7.23 -22.08
N THR A 176 2.96 -6.30 -21.25
CA THR A 176 3.77 -5.65 -20.20
C THR A 176 3.43 -6.24 -18.84
N GLY A 177 4.38 -6.95 -18.22
CA GLY A 177 4.28 -7.45 -16.85
C GLY A 177 5.13 -6.62 -15.90
N ARG A 178 4.55 -5.92 -14.93
CA ARG A 178 5.34 -5.20 -13.90
C ARG A 178 5.46 -6.04 -12.63
N ALA A 179 6.63 -6.01 -11.99
CA ALA A 179 6.93 -6.74 -10.77
C ALA A 179 6.61 -8.25 -10.86
N ALA A 180 6.92 -8.87 -12.01
CA ALA A 180 6.69 -10.29 -12.24
C ALA A 180 7.64 -11.14 -11.38
N VAL A 181 7.05 -11.92 -10.48
CA VAL A 181 7.73 -12.94 -9.66
C VAL A 181 7.84 -14.28 -10.40
N ASP A 182 8.54 -15.26 -9.84
CA ASP A 182 8.63 -16.61 -10.41
C ASP A 182 7.24 -17.20 -10.70
N GLN A 183 7.10 -17.85 -11.86
CA GLN A 183 5.85 -18.43 -12.37
C GLN A 183 4.71 -17.44 -12.70
N SER A 184 4.98 -16.13 -12.76
CA SER A 184 4.04 -15.18 -13.38
C SER A 184 3.80 -15.55 -14.84
N SER A 185 2.55 -15.81 -15.22
CA SER A 185 2.18 -16.27 -16.57
C SER A 185 1.12 -15.39 -17.24
N TYR A 186 1.24 -15.28 -18.56
CA TYR A 186 0.40 -14.50 -19.46
C TYR A 186 0.03 -15.39 -20.66
N ALA A 187 -1.18 -15.22 -21.20
CA ALA A 187 -1.63 -15.97 -22.38
C ALA A 187 -2.35 -15.04 -23.37
N TYR A 188 -2.20 -15.32 -24.67
CA TYR A 188 -2.80 -14.57 -25.77
C TYR A 188 -3.02 -15.47 -26.99
N ASP A 189 -3.92 -15.09 -27.92
CA ASP A 189 -4.23 -15.87 -29.12
C ASP A 189 -3.69 -15.21 -30.40
N VAL A 190 -3.18 -16.01 -31.34
CA VAL A 190 -2.70 -15.58 -32.66
C VAL A 190 -3.52 -16.26 -33.76
N GLY A 191 -4.10 -15.46 -34.67
CA GLY A 191 -4.96 -15.96 -35.75
C GLY A 191 -4.21 -16.63 -36.92
N SER A 192 -2.96 -16.22 -37.20
CA SER A 192 -2.08 -16.85 -38.20
C SER A 192 -0.62 -16.46 -37.98
N ILE A 193 0.27 -17.46 -37.87
CA ILE A 193 1.71 -17.28 -37.72
C ILE A 193 2.40 -16.65 -38.94
N ASP A 194 1.84 -16.80 -40.15
CA ASP A 194 2.37 -16.25 -41.42
C ASP A 194 2.41 -14.70 -41.45
N SER A 195 1.86 -14.07 -40.41
CA SER A 195 1.81 -12.63 -40.20
C SER A 195 2.85 -12.09 -39.22
N VAL A 196 3.57 -12.95 -38.48
CA VAL A 196 4.34 -12.55 -37.29
C VAL A 196 5.70 -11.92 -37.64
N SER A 197 5.94 -10.71 -37.15
CA SER A 197 7.16 -9.90 -37.34
C SER A 197 7.54 -9.12 -36.07
N GLU A 198 8.64 -8.34 -36.08
CA GLU A 198 9.13 -7.50 -34.96
C GLU A 198 9.11 -8.14 -33.54
N TYR A 199 9.57 -9.39 -33.41
CA TYR A 199 9.54 -10.10 -32.13
C TYR A 199 10.72 -9.73 -31.19
N ASP A 200 10.43 -8.98 -30.12
CA ASP A 200 11.35 -8.65 -29.02
C ASP A 200 10.84 -9.16 -27.65
N ILE A 201 11.78 -9.46 -26.74
CA ILE A 201 11.49 -9.73 -25.32
C ILE A 201 12.51 -9.02 -24.45
N ASN A 202 12.11 -7.90 -23.87
CA ASN A 202 12.91 -7.15 -22.90
C ASN A 202 12.54 -7.56 -21.46
N VAL A 203 13.56 -7.69 -20.62
CA VAL A 203 13.40 -7.82 -19.16
C VAL A 203 14.19 -6.73 -18.45
N THR A 204 13.56 -6.05 -17.50
CA THR A 204 14.15 -4.91 -16.77
C THR A 204 14.22 -5.22 -15.29
N GLY A 205 15.40 -5.05 -14.69
CA GLY A 205 15.62 -5.28 -13.27
C GLY A 205 14.69 -4.43 -12.40
N ASN A 206 14.14 -5.03 -11.35
CA ASN A 206 13.19 -4.42 -10.43
C ASN A 206 13.55 -4.90 -9.01
N THR A 207 14.04 -3.98 -8.17
CA THR A 207 14.53 -4.33 -6.82
C THR A 207 13.36 -4.45 -5.85
N SER A 208 13.13 -5.66 -5.33
CA SER A 208 12.16 -5.86 -4.24
C SER A 208 12.80 -5.60 -2.87
N THR A 209 11.97 -5.16 -1.92
CA THR A 209 12.41 -4.64 -0.62
C THR A 209 11.51 -5.13 0.51
N GLU A 210 12.09 -5.47 1.66
CA GLU A 210 11.36 -5.84 2.88
C GLU A 210 12.05 -5.23 4.11
N SER A 211 11.30 -4.67 5.05
CA SER A 211 11.86 -3.96 6.22
C SER A 211 11.78 -4.82 7.47
N GLU A 212 12.94 -5.09 8.08
CA GLU A 212 13.11 -6.01 9.21
C GLU A 212 13.50 -5.26 10.50
N VAL A 213 13.16 -5.82 11.66
CA VAL A 213 13.44 -5.23 12.98
C VAL A 213 13.75 -6.33 14.01
N THR A 214 14.99 -6.38 14.48
CA THR A 214 15.43 -7.29 15.54
C THR A 214 15.84 -6.53 16.79
N SER A 215 15.35 -6.96 17.96
CA SER A 215 15.54 -6.22 19.21
C SER A 215 15.56 -7.11 20.46
N GLY A 216 16.13 -6.59 21.55
CA GLY A 216 16.14 -7.27 22.85
C GLY A 216 16.80 -6.47 23.96
N THR A 217 16.64 -6.93 25.20
CA THR A 217 17.32 -6.38 26.38
C THR A 217 18.63 -7.13 26.65
N PHE A 218 19.73 -6.40 26.74
CA PHE A 218 21.08 -6.96 26.89
C PHE A 218 21.82 -6.39 28.10
N ALA A 219 22.62 -7.24 28.75
CA ALA A 219 23.65 -6.88 29.72
C ALA A 219 25.04 -6.85 29.06
N ASP A 220 26.05 -6.41 29.82
CA ASP A 220 27.44 -6.33 29.37
C ASP A 220 27.97 -7.65 28.76
N GLY A 221 28.65 -7.55 27.62
CA GLY A 221 29.28 -8.68 26.95
C GLY A 221 28.31 -9.66 26.25
N GLN A 222 27.02 -9.35 26.18
CA GLN A 222 26.06 -10.11 25.37
C GLN A 222 26.06 -9.67 23.89
N SER A 223 25.40 -10.45 23.04
CA SER A 223 25.23 -10.12 21.62
C SER A 223 23.85 -10.49 21.09
N LEU A 224 23.44 -9.76 20.06
CA LEU A 224 22.24 -10.00 19.25
C LEU A 224 22.69 -10.49 17.86
N PRO A 225 22.45 -11.77 17.49
CA PRO A 225 22.67 -12.22 16.12
C PRO A 225 21.67 -11.54 15.18
N ILE A 226 22.13 -11.18 13.98
CA ILE A 226 21.28 -10.68 12.90
C ILE A 226 21.59 -11.47 11.62
N ASP A 227 20.58 -11.70 10.79
CA ASP A 227 20.72 -12.30 9.48
C ASP A 227 20.07 -11.33 8.48
N VAL A 228 20.87 -10.74 7.59
CA VAL A 228 20.39 -9.84 6.53
C VAL A 228 20.27 -10.65 5.24
N ALA A 229 19.05 -10.88 4.76
CA ALA A 229 18.80 -11.59 3.52
C ALA A 229 18.69 -10.65 2.30
N GLY A 230 18.24 -11.18 1.17
CA GLY A 230 18.39 -10.57 -0.15
C GLY A 230 19.73 -10.90 -0.83
N ASN A 231 20.12 -10.09 -1.82
CA ASN A 231 21.36 -10.26 -2.60
C ASN A 231 22.06 -8.94 -2.97
N SER A 232 21.55 -7.81 -2.48
CA SER A 232 22.13 -6.47 -2.58
C SER A 232 22.17 -5.86 -1.18
N ASP A 233 23.17 -5.03 -0.88
CA ASP A 233 23.33 -4.47 0.47
C ASP A 233 22.06 -3.69 0.90
N PRO A 234 21.62 -3.77 2.16
CA PRO A 234 20.38 -3.17 2.63
C PRO A 234 20.42 -1.63 2.63
N THR A 235 19.29 -1.01 2.96
CA THR A 235 19.17 0.45 3.16
C THR A 235 18.35 0.81 4.39
N ASP A 236 18.50 2.06 4.85
CA ASP A 236 17.86 2.60 6.07
C ASP A 236 18.31 1.91 7.38
N ASP A 237 19.47 1.24 7.31
CA ASP A 237 20.15 0.57 8.41
C ASP A 237 20.37 1.51 9.61
N THR A 238 19.78 1.16 10.74
CA THR A 238 19.87 1.92 11.98
C THR A 238 20.09 1.00 13.18
N LEU A 239 20.85 1.50 14.15
CA LEU A 239 21.08 0.84 15.43
C LEU A 239 20.70 1.79 16.57
N THR A 240 19.70 1.38 17.35
CA THR A 240 19.12 2.13 18.46
C THR A 240 19.46 1.50 19.80
N LEU A 241 19.98 2.32 20.71
CA LEU A 241 20.11 2.04 22.14
C LEU A 241 18.95 2.72 22.87
N THR A 242 18.20 2.00 23.71
CA THR A 242 17.20 2.58 24.61
C THR A 242 17.58 2.33 26.06
N GLY A 243 17.61 3.39 26.86
CA GLY A 243 17.93 3.30 28.29
C GLY A 243 16.83 2.61 29.09
N ARG A 244 17.25 1.89 30.13
CA ARG A 244 16.39 1.17 31.08
C ARG A 244 16.73 1.55 32.50
N GLU A 245 15.80 1.26 33.40
CA GLU A 245 15.96 1.38 34.84
C GLU A 245 15.55 0.08 35.54
N SER A 246 16.27 -0.30 36.59
CA SER A 246 15.86 -1.28 37.58
C SER A 246 16.02 -0.73 39.00
N THR A 247 15.28 -1.28 39.96
CA THR A 247 15.28 -0.82 41.35
C THR A 247 15.30 -1.97 42.34
N THR A 248 16.13 -1.86 43.39
CA THR A 248 16.27 -2.85 44.46
C THR A 248 16.13 -2.18 45.82
N SER A 249 15.31 -2.71 46.72
CA SER A 249 15.26 -2.24 48.10
C SER A 249 16.35 -2.90 48.93
N ASP A 250 17.11 -2.11 49.69
CA ASP A 250 18.10 -2.60 50.66
C ASP A 250 18.03 -1.79 51.97
N SER A 251 18.63 -2.32 53.04
CA SER A 251 18.56 -1.73 54.37
C SER A 251 19.68 -2.20 55.29
N VAL A 252 20.08 -1.35 56.24
CA VAL A 252 20.90 -1.73 57.40
C VAL A 252 20.10 -1.61 58.69
N SER A 253 20.40 -2.48 59.66
CA SER A 253 19.94 -2.31 61.04
C SER A 253 21.02 -2.75 62.03
N GLN A 254 21.24 -1.96 63.08
CA GLN A 254 22.13 -2.28 64.18
C GLN A 254 21.47 -1.90 65.51
N ASN A 255 21.46 -2.84 66.45
CA ASN A 255 20.83 -2.67 67.75
C ASN A 255 21.88 -2.30 68.81
N ALA A 256 21.44 -1.61 69.86
CA ALA A 256 22.21 -1.17 71.02
C ALA A 256 23.45 -0.32 70.66
N VAL A 257 23.35 0.51 69.61
CA VAL A 257 24.43 1.37 69.16
C VAL A 257 24.75 2.43 70.22
N SER A 258 26.02 2.55 70.55
CA SER A 258 26.52 3.41 71.63
C SER A 258 26.96 4.79 71.12
N ASN A 259 27.08 5.75 72.04
CA ASN A 259 27.51 7.11 71.75
C ASN A 259 28.90 7.14 71.07
N GLY A 260 28.99 7.72 69.87
CA GLY A 260 30.22 7.81 69.10
C GLY A 260 30.55 6.59 68.23
N GLU A 261 29.68 5.57 68.19
CA GLU A 261 29.79 4.48 67.21
C GLU A 261 29.26 4.92 65.82
N SER A 262 29.60 4.15 64.79
CA SER A 262 29.16 4.41 63.42
C SER A 262 28.73 3.12 62.70
N VAL A 263 27.58 3.15 62.04
CA VAL A 263 27.04 2.06 61.23
C VAL A 263 27.39 2.32 59.76
N GLY A 264 28.19 1.45 59.14
CA GLY A 264 28.57 1.59 57.73
C GLY A 264 27.47 1.13 56.78
N ILE A 265 27.25 1.87 55.69
CA ILE A 265 26.36 1.49 54.58
C ILE A 265 27.11 1.52 53.24
N ASN A 266 26.55 0.85 52.25
CA ASN A 266 27.01 0.91 50.86
C ASN A 266 25.80 0.85 49.94
N VAL A 267 25.51 1.97 49.28
CA VAL A 267 24.36 2.14 48.38
C VAL A 267 24.77 1.74 46.96
N GLY A 268 24.20 0.66 46.45
CA GLY A 268 24.34 0.22 45.07
C GLY A 268 23.51 1.03 44.07
N GLY A 269 23.58 0.62 42.80
CA GLY A 269 23.01 1.34 41.66
C GLY A 269 23.97 2.34 41.01
N THR A 270 23.53 2.90 39.88
CA THR A 270 24.28 3.89 39.06
C THR A 270 23.72 5.30 39.21
N THR A 271 22.58 5.47 39.87
CA THR A 271 21.91 6.75 40.11
C THR A 271 21.43 6.87 41.57
N ALA A 272 21.13 8.09 42.02
CA ALA A 272 20.76 8.34 43.40
C ALA A 272 19.53 7.50 43.84
N PRO A 273 19.58 6.85 45.02
CA PRO A 273 18.50 6.01 45.51
C PRO A 273 17.23 6.82 45.81
N ARG A 274 16.10 6.11 45.89
CA ARG A 274 14.77 6.63 46.24
C ARG A 274 14.35 6.16 47.61
N ASN A 275 13.39 6.87 48.21
CA ASN A 275 12.73 6.50 49.46
C ASN A 275 13.69 6.26 50.64
N ALA A 276 14.86 6.90 50.64
CA ALA A 276 15.86 6.71 51.68
C ALA A 276 15.39 7.35 53.00
N SER A 277 15.45 6.58 54.09
CA SER A 277 15.08 7.04 55.43
C SER A 277 15.97 6.43 56.51
N VAL A 278 16.02 7.08 57.67
CA VAL A 278 16.68 6.58 58.88
C VAL A 278 15.67 6.56 60.02
N THR A 279 15.65 5.46 60.77
CA THR A 279 14.82 5.28 61.97
C THR A 279 15.70 5.09 63.21
N LEU A 280 15.42 5.89 64.23
CA LEU A 280 15.87 5.72 65.60
C LEU A 280 14.78 4.98 66.37
N THR A 281 15.14 3.95 67.14
CA THR A 281 14.22 3.26 68.06
C THR A 281 14.76 3.31 69.49
N GLY A 282 13.94 3.80 70.42
CA GLY A 282 14.28 3.92 71.82
C GLY A 282 14.47 2.57 72.49
N ARG A 283 15.46 2.49 73.36
CA ARG A 283 15.93 1.26 73.99
C ARG A 283 16.28 1.48 75.46
N GLU A 284 15.72 0.61 76.29
CA GLU A 284 16.05 0.54 77.70
C GLU A 284 17.16 -0.48 78.01
N SER A 285 17.92 -0.22 79.07
CA SER A 285 18.74 -1.22 79.78
C SER A 285 18.58 -1.03 81.30
N SER A 286 19.07 -1.98 82.09
CA SER A 286 19.00 -1.90 83.55
C SER A 286 20.15 -2.64 84.23
N THR A 287 20.55 -2.15 85.40
CA THR A 287 21.66 -2.68 86.20
C THR A 287 21.27 -2.71 87.68
N ARG A 288 21.44 -3.84 88.36
CA ARG A 288 21.23 -3.94 89.82
C ARG A 288 22.33 -3.16 90.55
N ASN A 289 21.94 -2.22 91.40
CA ASN A 289 22.84 -1.25 92.06
C ASN A 289 22.42 -1.06 93.52
N ASP A 290 22.60 -2.09 94.35
CA ASP A 290 22.19 -2.03 95.77
C ASP A 290 23.09 -1.09 96.57
N GLN A 291 22.52 -0.37 97.56
CA GLN A 291 23.26 0.56 98.40
C GLN A 291 23.00 0.34 99.89
N THR A 292 24.06 0.18 100.67
CA THR A 292 24.03 0.13 102.13
C THR A 292 24.62 1.38 102.77
N GLY A 293 24.15 1.72 103.98
CA GLY A 293 24.69 2.82 104.77
C GLY A 293 24.18 2.80 106.21
N THR A 294 24.52 3.82 106.99
CA THR A 294 24.09 3.97 108.39
C THR A 294 23.65 5.41 108.64
N LEU A 295 22.45 5.61 109.18
CA LEU A 295 21.91 6.90 109.59
C LEU A 295 21.90 6.98 111.13
N SER A 296 22.19 8.16 111.71
CA SER A 296 22.12 8.33 113.18
C SER A 296 21.29 9.55 113.58
N GLY A 297 20.48 9.43 114.64
CA GLY A 297 19.63 10.52 115.15
C GLY A 297 18.65 11.12 114.13
N SER A 298 19.06 12.16 113.40
CA SER A 298 18.28 12.79 112.33
C SER A 298 19.13 13.09 111.08
N ASP A 299 20.09 12.21 110.79
CA ASP A 299 20.93 12.28 109.60
C ASP A 299 20.15 11.88 108.33
N SER A 300 20.70 12.29 107.17
CA SER A 300 20.21 11.96 105.83
C SER A 300 21.37 11.57 104.92
N ASP A 301 21.16 10.60 104.04
CA ASP A 301 22.13 10.12 103.06
C ASP A 301 21.54 10.16 101.63
N SER A 302 22.40 10.16 100.61
CA SER A 302 21.99 10.20 99.20
C SER A 302 22.04 8.81 98.58
N ILE A 303 20.93 8.35 97.99
CA ILE A 303 20.91 7.11 97.21
C ILE A 303 21.43 7.42 95.80
N ALA A 304 22.52 6.76 95.41
CA ALA A 304 23.05 6.84 94.06
C ALA A 304 22.17 6.04 93.09
N VAL A 305 21.65 6.70 92.07
CA VAL A 305 20.98 6.09 90.92
C VAL A 305 21.80 6.50 89.69
N ASP A 306 22.39 5.54 88.99
CA ASP A 306 23.22 5.80 87.80
C ASP A 306 22.38 6.01 86.54
N GLY A 307 21.10 5.66 86.59
CA GLY A 307 20.15 5.68 85.47
C GLY A 307 19.36 6.99 85.30
N ASN A 308 18.94 7.26 84.06
CA ASN A 308 18.07 8.40 83.68
C ASN A 308 16.56 8.02 83.62
N LEU A 309 16.20 6.87 84.19
CA LEU A 309 14.84 6.45 84.46
C LEU A 309 14.72 6.04 85.93
N ASP A 310 13.52 6.18 86.48
CA ASP A 310 13.27 5.85 87.89
C ASP A 310 13.57 4.36 88.16
N PRO A 311 14.33 4.04 89.23
CA PRO A 311 14.76 2.69 89.55
C PRO A 311 13.59 1.81 90.01
N VAL A 312 13.74 0.51 89.83
CA VAL A 312 12.74 -0.51 90.20
C VAL A 312 13.30 -1.48 91.23
N GLY A 313 12.44 -2.38 91.74
CA GLY A 313 12.83 -3.44 92.66
C GLY A 313 13.95 -4.36 92.14
N PRO A 314 14.57 -5.17 93.02
CA PRO A 314 15.73 -6.00 92.69
C PRO A 314 15.47 -7.18 91.75
N ASP A 315 14.21 -7.45 91.39
CA ASP A 315 13.84 -8.42 90.35
C ASP A 315 13.62 -7.78 88.96
N GLY A 316 13.83 -6.46 88.85
CA GLY A 316 13.56 -5.66 87.65
C GLY A 316 12.13 -5.15 87.55
N SER A 317 11.33 -5.24 88.61
CA SER A 317 9.93 -4.79 88.64
C SER A 317 9.52 -4.19 90.00
N GLY A 318 8.44 -3.40 89.99
CA GLY A 318 7.89 -2.77 91.19
C GLY A 318 8.84 -1.75 91.84
N ASP A 319 8.49 -1.35 93.05
CA ASP A 319 9.20 -0.38 93.87
C ASP A 319 10.54 -0.96 94.41
N PRO A 320 11.62 -0.17 94.51
CA PRO A 320 12.81 -0.48 95.31
C PRO A 320 12.50 -0.92 96.76
N VAL A 321 13.30 -1.88 97.26
CA VAL A 321 13.14 -2.46 98.60
C VAL A 321 14.14 -1.83 99.55
N VAL A 322 13.67 -1.30 100.67
CA VAL A 322 14.50 -0.74 101.73
C VAL A 322 14.37 -1.63 102.97
N SER A 323 15.46 -2.30 103.33
CA SER A 323 15.62 -3.05 104.57
C SER A 323 16.41 -2.22 105.58
N VAL A 324 16.02 -2.26 106.85
CA VAL A 324 16.66 -1.48 107.91
C VAL A 324 16.81 -2.28 109.19
N THR A 325 17.94 -2.08 109.88
CA THR A 325 18.31 -2.77 111.12
C THR A 325 18.56 -1.76 112.24
N GLY A 326 17.83 -1.89 113.35
CA GLY A 326 17.97 -0.98 114.48
C GLY A 326 19.26 -1.23 115.27
N SER A 327 20.05 -0.18 115.53
CA SER A 327 21.31 -0.23 116.28
C SER A 327 21.31 0.86 117.35
N GLY A 328 21.51 0.51 118.64
CA GLY A 328 21.48 1.50 119.73
C GLY A 328 20.11 2.07 120.08
N MET A 329 19.03 1.43 119.63
CA MET A 329 17.63 1.72 120.00
C MET A 329 17.43 1.67 121.53
N SER A 330 16.44 2.39 122.06
CA SER A 330 16.00 2.20 123.45
C SER A 330 15.48 0.77 123.65
N ASP A 331 15.88 0.23 124.79
CA ASP A 331 15.34 -1.00 125.38
C ASP A 331 15.38 -0.85 126.91
N ASP A 332 14.86 0.29 127.38
CA ASP A 332 14.99 0.75 128.76
C ASP A 332 13.84 0.22 129.62
N THR A 333 14.10 0.01 130.91
CA THR A 333 13.08 -0.45 131.86
C THR A 333 13.08 0.43 133.10
N THR A 334 11.87 0.82 133.55
CA THR A 334 11.73 1.59 134.79
C THR A 334 12.25 0.73 135.95
N PRO A 335 13.27 1.18 136.70
CA PRO A 335 13.98 0.31 137.63
C PRO A 335 13.09 -0.09 138.80
N TRP A 336 12.74 -1.38 138.86
CA TRP A 336 12.45 -2.02 140.13
C TRP A 336 13.77 -2.12 140.91
N ASP A 337 13.76 -1.71 142.18
CA ASP A 337 14.95 -1.62 143.03
C ASP A 337 15.47 -2.98 143.51
N GLY A 338 14.65 -4.03 143.42
CA GLY A 338 15.09 -5.42 143.54
C GLY A 338 15.32 -5.89 144.98
N SER A 339 14.95 -5.09 145.98
CA SER A 339 14.72 -5.61 147.34
C SER A 339 13.51 -6.56 147.33
N ASN A 340 13.59 -7.61 148.13
CA ASN A 340 12.70 -8.77 148.02
C ASN A 340 12.37 -9.29 149.41
N ASP A 341 11.27 -8.80 149.97
CA ASP A 341 10.66 -9.34 151.19
C ASP A 341 9.88 -10.63 150.91
N ASP A 342 9.30 -11.23 151.96
CA ASP A 342 8.49 -12.45 151.85
C ASP A 342 7.06 -12.22 151.31
N GLY A 343 6.72 -10.95 151.02
CA GLY A 343 5.46 -10.54 150.42
C GLY A 343 5.20 -11.13 149.02
N HIS A 344 3.95 -11.09 148.59
CA HIS A 344 3.56 -11.49 147.23
C HIS A 344 2.16 -11.00 146.84
N LEU A 345 2.01 -10.64 145.57
CA LEU A 345 0.73 -10.37 144.94
C LEU A 345 0.30 -11.62 144.15
N THR A 346 -0.80 -12.25 144.56
CA THR A 346 -1.34 -13.42 143.84
C THR A 346 -2.21 -12.96 142.69
N LEU A 347 -1.91 -13.39 141.46
CA LEU A 347 -2.82 -13.28 140.32
C LEU A 347 -3.66 -14.56 140.26
N GLU A 348 -4.98 -14.43 140.18
CA GLU A 348 -5.92 -15.56 140.23
C GLU A 348 -6.93 -15.51 139.08
N GLY A 349 -7.27 -16.67 138.52
CA GLY A 349 -8.36 -16.79 137.56
C GLY A 349 -9.75 -16.49 138.15
N ASP A 350 -10.76 -16.41 137.28
CA ASP A 350 -12.17 -16.15 137.61
C ASP A 350 -12.70 -16.97 138.81
N SER A 351 -12.23 -18.21 138.99
CA SER A 351 -12.65 -19.06 140.13
C SER A 351 -12.17 -18.60 141.52
N GLY A 352 -11.20 -17.69 141.63
CA GLY A 352 -10.71 -17.11 142.90
C GLY A 352 -11.22 -15.68 143.19
N GLY A 353 -11.54 -14.92 142.14
CA GLY A 353 -11.99 -13.53 142.28
C GLY A 353 -11.66 -12.62 141.09
N GLY A 354 -10.91 -13.12 140.10
CA GLY A 354 -10.75 -12.53 138.77
C GLY A 354 -9.89 -11.28 138.67
N THR A 355 -9.89 -10.35 139.63
CA THR A 355 -9.18 -9.05 139.50
C THR A 355 -8.10 -8.86 140.56
N THR A 356 -6.98 -8.26 140.15
CA THR A 356 -5.84 -7.93 141.00
C THR A 356 -5.15 -6.68 140.44
N GLU A 357 -4.80 -5.70 141.27
CA GLU A 357 -4.42 -4.35 140.85
C GLU A 357 -3.14 -3.89 141.55
N ALA A 358 -2.20 -3.35 140.77
CA ALA A 358 -0.92 -2.85 141.23
C ALA A 358 -0.72 -1.37 140.85
N ARG A 359 -0.53 -0.51 141.85
CA ARG A 359 -0.07 0.88 141.62
C ARG A 359 1.40 0.86 141.20
N MET A 360 1.74 1.64 140.17
CA MET A 360 3.10 1.81 139.66
C MET A 360 3.45 3.30 139.63
N PRO A 361 4.40 3.77 140.47
CA PRO A 361 4.86 5.16 140.47
C PRO A 361 5.86 5.40 139.34
N ASN A 362 6.09 6.67 139.02
CA ASN A 362 7.14 7.11 138.08
C ASN A 362 7.15 6.31 136.75
N PRO A 363 6.02 6.24 136.02
CA PRO A 363 6.05 5.74 134.65
C PRO A 363 6.95 6.65 133.77
N PRO A 364 7.36 6.21 132.57
CA PRO A 364 8.16 7.04 131.68
C PRO A 364 7.48 8.39 131.38
N GLU A 365 8.21 9.50 131.55
CA GLU A 365 7.60 10.84 131.49
C GLU A 365 7.27 11.29 130.05
N ASP A 366 8.07 10.85 129.06
CA ASP A 366 8.06 11.30 127.66
C ASP A 366 8.00 10.15 126.61
N GLU A 367 7.94 8.87 127.04
CA GLU A 367 7.87 7.68 126.16
C GLU A 367 6.65 6.80 126.50
N PRO A 368 6.03 6.10 125.54
CA PRO A 368 4.97 5.13 125.82
C PRO A 368 5.55 3.86 126.45
N ILE A 369 4.71 3.10 127.15
CA ILE A 369 5.05 1.77 127.67
C ILE A 369 4.69 0.74 126.60
N ASP A 370 5.66 -0.08 126.20
CA ASP A 370 5.55 -1.07 125.12
C ASP A 370 5.48 -2.52 125.63
N ALA A 371 6.06 -2.77 126.80
CA ALA A 371 5.99 -4.05 127.47
C ALA A 371 5.97 -3.89 129.00
N LEU A 372 5.46 -4.91 129.68
CA LEU A 372 5.56 -5.06 131.14
C LEU A 372 6.44 -6.27 131.46
N VAL A 373 7.43 -6.12 132.35
CA VAL A 373 8.24 -7.25 132.83
C VAL A 373 7.70 -7.72 134.18
N LEU A 374 7.03 -8.86 134.20
CA LEU A 374 6.40 -9.43 135.39
C LEU A 374 7.38 -10.36 136.13
N HIS A 375 7.72 -10.05 137.38
CA HIS A 375 8.61 -10.88 138.20
C HIS A 375 7.86 -11.81 139.16
N PHE A 376 8.15 -13.11 139.10
CA PHE A 376 7.44 -14.16 139.83
C PHE A 376 8.24 -14.76 141.00
N ARG A 377 7.55 -15.15 142.08
CA ARG A 377 8.16 -15.77 143.28
C ARG A 377 8.40 -17.28 143.04
N GLU A 378 9.62 -17.74 143.32
CA GLU A 378 10.15 -19.07 142.99
C GLU A 378 9.26 -20.24 143.51
N GLU A 379 8.73 -20.14 144.74
CA GLU A 379 7.84 -21.16 145.33
C GLU A 379 6.35 -21.00 144.93
N GLY A 380 6.02 -20.11 143.99
CA GLY A 380 4.69 -19.48 143.90
C GLY A 380 3.60 -20.18 143.09
N VAL A 381 3.92 -21.20 142.28
CA VAL A 381 2.98 -21.79 141.31
C VAL A 381 2.18 -22.95 141.94
N TYR A 382 1.01 -22.64 142.49
CA TYR A 382 0.13 -23.67 143.09
C TYR A 382 -0.70 -24.42 142.03
N SER A 383 -1.08 -23.74 140.94
CA SER A 383 -1.47 -24.37 139.68
C SER A 383 -1.50 -23.33 138.57
N SER A 384 -0.60 -23.40 137.60
CA SER A 384 -0.60 -22.54 136.40
C SER A 384 -1.52 -23.04 135.27
N GLY A 385 -2.15 -24.21 135.44
CA GLY A 385 -3.07 -24.79 134.46
C GLY A 385 -4.24 -23.85 134.18
N ASP A 386 -4.36 -23.47 132.91
CA ASP A 386 -5.46 -22.69 132.34
C ASP A 386 -5.63 -21.25 132.92
N LEU A 387 -4.56 -20.60 133.41
CA LEU A 387 -4.58 -19.15 133.72
C LEU A 387 -4.20 -18.30 132.48
N THR A 388 -5.13 -17.46 132.03
CA THR A 388 -4.85 -16.33 131.12
C THR A 388 -5.11 -15.00 131.81
N LEU A 389 -4.41 -13.94 131.38
CA LEU A 389 -4.56 -12.59 131.91
C LEU A 389 -4.94 -11.62 130.78
N ASP A 390 -6.07 -10.93 130.92
CA ASP A 390 -6.24 -9.62 130.30
C ASP A 390 -5.56 -8.58 131.21
N ILE A 391 -4.72 -7.72 130.64
CA ILE A 391 -3.99 -6.67 131.37
C ILE A 391 -4.50 -5.31 130.91
N TYR A 392 -4.94 -4.51 131.88
CA TYR A 392 -5.39 -3.14 131.68
C TYR A 392 -4.41 -2.18 132.34
N ILE A 393 -4.28 -0.96 131.81
CA ILE A 393 -3.58 0.13 132.47
C ILE A 393 -4.50 1.34 132.57
N ASN A 394 -4.54 1.96 133.77
CA ASN A 394 -5.33 3.14 134.07
C ASN A 394 -4.53 4.18 134.89
N SER A 395 -5.14 5.33 135.16
CA SER A 395 -4.63 6.34 136.11
C SER A 395 -5.71 6.81 137.10
N ASN A 396 -6.66 5.92 137.40
CA ASN A 396 -7.71 6.12 138.40
C ASN A 396 -7.22 5.74 139.81
N GLY A 397 -6.24 4.83 139.89
CA GLY A 397 -5.83 4.18 141.13
C GLY A 397 -6.74 2.99 141.47
N LEU A 398 -6.29 2.13 142.40
CA LEU A 398 -7.05 0.94 142.85
C LEU A 398 -8.55 1.21 143.08
N ASP A 399 -9.42 0.62 142.26
CA ASP A 399 -10.88 0.77 142.35
C ASP A 399 -11.67 -0.56 142.43
N LYS A 400 -10.97 -1.69 142.27
CA LYS A 400 -11.49 -3.07 142.30
C LYS A 400 -12.31 -3.45 141.06
N SER A 401 -11.89 -2.94 139.91
CA SER A 401 -12.39 -3.33 138.60
C SER A 401 -11.32 -3.18 137.53
N ALA A 402 -11.13 -4.22 136.72
CA ALA A 402 -10.26 -4.15 135.56
C ALA A 402 -10.76 -3.07 134.60
N SER A 403 -10.02 -1.96 134.50
CA SER A 403 -10.54 -0.73 133.91
C SER A 403 -9.45 0.09 133.21
N GLY A 404 -9.86 1.08 132.40
CA GLY A 404 -8.94 1.83 131.56
C GLY A 404 -8.66 1.14 130.23
N THR A 405 -7.41 1.22 129.76
CA THR A 405 -7.01 0.70 128.46
C THR A 405 -6.62 -0.76 128.57
N LEU A 406 -7.31 -1.66 127.87
CA LEU A 406 -6.83 -3.03 127.65
C LEU A 406 -5.55 -2.96 126.81
N VAL A 407 -4.41 -3.28 127.42
CA VAL A 407 -3.09 -3.23 126.79
C VAL A 407 -2.59 -4.61 126.38
N LYS A 408 -3.09 -5.68 126.99
CA LYS A 408 -2.81 -7.06 126.57
C LYS A 408 -4.02 -7.94 126.78
N SER A 409 -4.38 -8.74 125.77
CA SER A 409 -5.46 -9.72 125.84
C SER A 409 -4.95 -11.16 125.94
N ASP A 410 -5.69 -12.03 126.64
CA ASP A 410 -5.49 -13.49 126.72
C ASP A 410 -4.05 -13.97 127.06
N TYR A 411 -3.25 -13.16 127.79
CA TYR A 411 -1.84 -13.47 128.04
C TYR A 411 -1.68 -14.75 128.87
N THR A 412 -1.10 -15.78 128.25
CA THR A 412 -0.79 -17.04 128.89
C THR A 412 0.61 -16.99 129.49
N ILE A 413 0.73 -17.18 130.80
CA ILE A 413 2.00 -17.18 131.52
C ILE A 413 2.73 -18.50 131.24
N ASP A 414 3.97 -18.46 130.75
CA ASP A 414 4.73 -19.70 130.48
C ASP A 414 5.18 -20.32 131.81
N PRO A 415 4.68 -21.50 132.22
CA PRO A 415 5.06 -22.11 133.48
C PRO A 415 6.50 -22.60 133.52
N THR A 416 7.18 -22.71 132.37
CA THR A 416 8.58 -23.15 132.27
C THR A 416 9.58 -22.01 132.47
N GLN A 417 9.17 -20.75 132.29
CA GLN A 417 10.03 -19.58 132.50
C GLN A 417 10.05 -19.09 133.95
N VAL A 418 9.22 -19.64 134.84
CA VAL A 418 9.09 -19.16 136.23
C VAL A 418 10.39 -19.35 137.03
N GLU A 419 11.22 -20.35 136.70
CA GLU A 419 12.57 -20.51 137.27
C GLU A 419 13.55 -19.37 136.89
N GLN A 420 13.28 -18.60 135.82
CA GLN A 420 14.05 -17.39 135.49
C GLN A 420 13.58 -16.15 136.29
N THR A 421 12.48 -16.28 137.04
CA THR A 421 11.87 -15.27 137.92
C THR A 421 11.34 -13.99 137.27
N ALA A 422 11.39 -13.85 135.94
CA ALA A 422 10.81 -12.74 135.18
C ALA A 422 10.25 -13.19 133.81
N GLN A 423 9.17 -12.57 133.33
CA GLN A 423 8.66 -12.73 131.96
C GLN A 423 8.28 -11.38 131.35
N VAL A 424 8.54 -11.20 130.06
CA VAL A 424 8.19 -9.98 129.31
C VAL A 424 6.83 -10.15 128.66
N VAL A 425 5.96 -9.18 128.87
CA VAL A 425 4.62 -9.08 128.27
C VAL A 425 4.62 -7.90 127.31
N GLU A 426 4.90 -8.17 126.03
CA GLU A 426 4.77 -7.17 124.97
C GLU A 426 3.28 -6.81 124.79
N LEU A 427 2.96 -5.51 124.85
CA LEU A 427 1.58 -5.03 124.81
C LEU A 427 1.03 -5.11 123.37
N ASP A 428 -0.27 -5.36 123.23
CA ASP A 428 -0.96 -5.40 121.94
C ASP A 428 -1.06 -3.99 121.32
N GLN A 429 -1.04 -2.94 122.16
CA GLN A 429 -0.89 -1.53 121.81
C GLN A 429 -0.07 -0.82 122.90
N PRO A 430 0.86 0.11 122.56
CA PRO A 430 1.59 0.88 123.56
C PRO A 430 0.68 1.75 124.43
N PHE A 431 1.06 1.97 125.69
CA PHE A 431 0.32 2.80 126.64
C PHE A 431 1.04 4.12 126.90
N ASP A 432 0.42 5.23 126.47
CA ASP A 432 0.86 6.58 126.80
C ASP A 432 0.62 6.89 128.30
N ALA A 433 1.71 6.93 129.05
CA ALA A 433 1.75 7.34 130.45
C ALA A 433 2.37 8.75 130.65
N SER A 434 2.56 9.52 129.57
CA SER A 434 3.27 10.80 129.63
C SER A 434 2.62 11.80 130.59
N GLY A 435 3.45 12.46 131.40
CA GLY A 435 3.00 13.40 132.43
C GLY A 435 2.15 12.80 133.56
N LYS A 436 2.12 11.46 133.74
CA LYS A 436 1.51 10.79 134.90
C LYS A 436 2.56 10.58 136.00
N SER A 437 2.22 10.89 137.24
CA SER A 437 3.07 10.54 138.40
C SER A 437 2.91 9.09 138.88
N GLU A 438 1.80 8.46 138.49
CA GLU A 438 1.38 7.12 138.90
C GLU A 438 0.40 6.56 137.85
N ILE A 439 0.52 5.27 137.58
CA ILE A 439 -0.49 4.47 136.87
C ILE A 439 -0.95 3.31 137.76
N THR A 440 -1.97 2.58 137.34
CA THR A 440 -2.34 1.29 137.94
C THR A 440 -2.44 0.25 136.83
N VAL A 441 -1.84 -0.91 137.06
CA VAL A 441 -1.89 -2.09 136.19
C VAL A 441 -2.88 -3.07 136.79
N ASP A 442 -3.97 -3.35 136.07
CA ASP A 442 -5.01 -4.28 136.50
C ASP A 442 -4.87 -5.60 135.73
N PHE A 443 -4.84 -6.71 136.46
CA PHE A 443 -4.81 -8.07 135.92
C PHE A 443 -6.19 -8.71 136.11
N GLN A 444 -6.89 -8.94 134.99
CA GLN A 444 -8.12 -9.72 134.94
C GLN A 444 -7.75 -11.16 134.55
N GLY A 445 -7.64 -12.02 135.57
CA GLY A 445 -7.40 -13.44 135.40
C GLY A 445 -8.65 -14.20 134.96
N SER A 446 -8.47 -15.13 134.02
CA SER A 446 -9.48 -16.10 133.58
C SER A 446 -9.02 -17.53 133.86
N GLY A 447 -9.99 -18.45 134.01
CA GLY A 447 -9.75 -19.86 134.28
C GLY A 447 -9.58 -20.22 135.77
N SER A 448 -8.82 -21.30 136.04
CA SER A 448 -8.71 -21.92 137.37
C SER A 448 -7.32 -21.88 138.01
N GLY A 449 -6.34 -21.28 137.33
CA GLY A 449 -4.98 -21.19 137.83
C GLY A 449 -4.70 -19.98 138.74
N SER A 450 -3.54 -20.01 139.40
CA SER A 450 -2.98 -18.88 140.14
C SER A 450 -1.45 -18.89 140.15
N VAL A 451 -0.87 -17.68 140.16
CA VAL A 451 0.57 -17.42 140.25
C VAL A 451 0.85 -16.29 141.24
N LYS A 452 2.12 -16.06 141.59
CA LYS A 452 2.53 -15.04 142.55
C LYS A 452 3.62 -14.15 141.99
N LEU A 453 3.33 -12.86 141.83
CA LEU A 453 4.34 -11.83 141.61
C LEU A 453 5.09 -11.56 142.92
N LYS A 454 6.37 -11.18 142.82
CA LYS A 454 7.15 -10.67 143.97
C LYS A 454 6.62 -9.29 144.37
N THR A 455 6.81 -8.91 145.63
CA THR A 455 6.54 -7.55 146.12
C THR A 455 7.61 -7.08 147.09
N ASP A 456 7.92 -5.79 147.06
CA ASP A 456 8.74 -5.09 148.07
C ASP A 456 7.83 -4.46 149.13
N GLU A 457 8.10 -4.64 150.43
CA GLU A 457 7.31 -4.02 151.52
C GLU A 457 7.98 -2.76 152.13
N ASP A 458 9.28 -2.54 151.89
CA ASP A 458 10.08 -1.43 152.43
C ASP A 458 9.83 -0.09 151.69
N VAL A 459 9.31 -0.13 150.45
CA VAL A 459 8.80 1.04 149.67
C VAL A 459 7.51 1.63 150.25
N GLY A 460 7.64 2.20 151.45
CA GLY A 460 6.53 2.61 152.31
C GLY A 460 5.52 3.58 151.65
N THR A 461 4.24 3.27 151.89
CA THR A 461 3.00 3.97 151.46
C THR A 461 2.38 3.60 150.12
N MET A 462 3.00 2.73 149.32
CA MET A 462 2.29 2.11 148.18
C MET A 462 1.26 1.07 148.64
N SER A 463 0.23 0.85 147.81
CA SER A 463 -0.85 -0.11 148.05
C SER A 463 -1.07 -0.99 146.83
N GLN A 464 -1.38 -2.27 147.09
CA GLN A 464 -1.84 -3.23 146.09
C GLN A 464 -3.16 -3.86 146.56
N PHE A 465 -3.93 -4.39 145.61
CA PHE A 465 -5.21 -5.06 145.88
C PHE A 465 -5.28 -6.42 145.17
N GLY A 466 -5.75 -7.46 145.85
CA GLY A 466 -5.87 -8.79 145.24
C GLY A 466 -6.97 -9.66 145.85
N GLY A 467 -7.70 -10.36 144.98
CA GLY A 467 -8.63 -11.43 145.32
C GLY A 467 -10.01 -10.97 145.84
N SER A 468 -10.99 -11.88 145.75
CA SER A 468 -12.39 -11.61 146.11
C SER A 468 -12.62 -11.31 147.60
N ASP A 469 -11.79 -11.86 148.49
CA ASP A 469 -11.84 -11.59 149.94
C ASP A 469 -11.39 -10.17 150.32
N GLY A 470 -10.75 -9.44 149.39
CA GLY A 470 -10.60 -8.00 149.48
C GLY A 470 -9.47 -7.49 150.39
N TRP A 471 -8.36 -8.22 150.47
CA TRP A 471 -7.20 -7.83 151.27
C TRP A 471 -6.40 -6.68 150.63
N TYR A 472 -5.84 -5.80 151.47
CA TYR A 472 -4.89 -4.78 151.06
C TYR A 472 -3.52 -5.13 151.63
N GLN A 473 -2.49 -5.12 150.78
CA GLN A 473 -1.08 -5.17 151.20
C GLN A 473 -0.43 -3.81 150.89
N HIS A 474 0.58 -3.45 151.68
CA HIS A 474 1.38 -2.25 151.46
C HIS A 474 2.73 -2.67 150.86
N GLY A 475 3.15 -1.99 149.79
CA GLY A 475 4.32 -2.37 149.01
C GLY A 475 4.13 -2.17 147.51
N GLN A 476 5.17 -2.44 146.72
CA GLN A 476 5.17 -2.35 145.25
C GLN A 476 5.15 -3.75 144.60
N ALA A 477 4.45 -3.90 143.48
CA ALA A 477 4.54 -5.11 142.67
C ALA A 477 5.83 -5.07 141.85
N ALA A 478 6.53 -6.21 141.76
CA ALA A 478 7.72 -6.33 140.92
C ALA A 478 7.34 -6.43 139.43
N ILE A 479 6.99 -5.27 138.88
CA ILE A 479 6.62 -5.03 137.48
C ILE A 479 7.53 -3.92 136.98
N GLU A 480 8.26 -4.14 135.89
CA GLU A 480 8.97 -3.06 135.19
C GLU A 480 8.15 -2.62 133.98
N MET A 481 8.08 -1.33 133.73
CA MET A 481 7.55 -0.76 132.48
C MET A 481 8.71 -0.61 131.51
N ARG A 482 8.58 -1.16 130.30
CA ARG A 482 9.64 -1.20 129.27
C ARG A 482 9.23 -0.40 128.05
N THR A 483 10.14 0.43 127.54
CA THR A 483 9.94 1.23 126.32
C THR A 483 10.86 0.70 125.21
N ILE A 484 10.39 0.73 123.96
CA ILE A 484 11.14 0.25 122.79
C ILE A 484 11.00 1.30 121.69
N GLY A 485 12.13 1.85 121.23
CA GLY A 485 12.10 2.96 120.28
C GLY A 485 11.51 2.62 118.91
N ASP A 486 10.82 3.59 118.33
CA ASP A 486 10.41 3.55 116.91
C ASP A 486 11.52 4.14 116.03
N ALA A 487 11.65 3.60 114.82
CA ALA A 487 12.41 4.22 113.75
C ALA A 487 11.48 4.59 112.59
N THR A 488 11.41 5.87 112.22
CA THR A 488 10.76 6.32 110.99
C THR A 488 11.81 6.61 109.94
N VAL A 489 11.65 6.00 108.77
CA VAL A 489 12.51 6.20 107.59
C VAL A 489 11.73 6.98 106.55
N SER A 490 12.34 7.98 105.93
CA SER A 490 11.77 8.66 104.76
C SER A 490 12.65 8.53 103.54
N ALA A 491 12.03 8.46 102.36
CA ALA A 491 12.69 8.65 101.08
C ALA A 491 11.69 9.31 100.11
N ASP A 492 12.16 10.28 99.33
CA ASP A 492 11.39 11.04 98.32
C ASP A 492 10.00 11.54 98.78
N GLY A 493 9.93 11.98 100.04
CA GLY A 493 8.72 12.53 100.65
C GLY A 493 7.69 11.49 101.10
N GLN A 494 7.97 10.19 100.91
CA GLN A 494 7.28 9.11 101.61
C GLN A 494 7.97 8.82 102.94
N SER A 495 7.22 8.44 103.97
CA SER A 495 7.77 7.97 105.25
C SER A 495 7.12 6.67 105.71
N LYS A 496 7.87 5.83 106.42
CA LYS A 496 7.46 4.52 106.93
C LYS A 496 7.98 4.37 108.37
N THR A 497 7.10 4.09 109.33
CA THR A 497 7.46 3.91 110.74
C THR A 497 7.53 2.42 111.08
N PHE A 498 8.66 1.99 111.63
CA PHE A 498 8.89 0.66 112.17
C PHE A 498 8.71 0.72 113.69
N THR A 499 7.49 0.40 114.15
CA THR A 499 7.11 0.52 115.56
C THR A 499 7.79 -0.53 116.44
N ASN A 500 8.36 -0.15 117.57
CA ASN A 500 9.04 -1.04 118.52
C ASN A 500 10.13 -1.87 117.83
N LEU A 501 11.09 -1.21 117.17
CA LEU A 501 12.18 -1.85 116.42
C LEU A 501 13.34 -2.22 117.36
N LYS A 502 13.58 -3.51 117.57
CA LYS A 502 14.55 -3.99 118.57
C LYS A 502 15.98 -3.86 118.07
N ASN A 503 16.93 -3.67 118.98
CA ASN A 503 18.35 -3.61 118.64
C ASN A 503 18.83 -4.95 118.02
N GLY A 504 19.28 -4.90 116.76
CA GLY A 504 19.67 -6.07 115.96
C GLY A 504 18.52 -6.71 115.16
N GLU A 505 17.32 -6.13 115.18
CA GLU A 505 16.19 -6.57 114.37
C GLU A 505 16.18 -5.88 113.00
N THR A 506 16.08 -6.65 111.92
CA THR A 506 15.92 -6.15 110.55
C THR A 506 14.45 -6.22 110.11
N ARG A 507 13.93 -5.16 109.51
CA ARG A 507 12.61 -5.11 108.86
C ARG A 507 12.70 -4.43 107.49
N SER A 508 11.77 -4.72 106.58
CA SER A 508 11.80 -4.25 105.20
C SER A 508 10.49 -3.61 104.76
N THR A 509 10.57 -2.67 103.83
CA THR A 509 9.43 -2.01 103.18
C THR A 509 9.80 -1.61 101.74
N THR A 510 8.86 -1.06 100.97
CA THR A 510 9.17 -0.47 99.66
C THR A 510 8.99 1.04 99.65
N PHE A 511 9.76 1.71 98.79
CA PHE A 511 9.66 3.14 98.49
C PHE A 511 9.63 3.35 96.98
N ASP A 512 8.75 4.23 96.52
CA ASP A 512 8.80 4.79 95.16
C ASP A 512 9.95 5.79 95.14
N LEU A 513 11.02 5.52 94.38
CA LEU A 513 12.25 6.29 94.37
C LEU A 513 12.46 6.96 93.00
N SER A 514 12.89 8.21 93.02
CA SER A 514 13.27 8.97 91.83
C SER A 514 14.74 8.73 91.42
N GLN A 515 15.22 9.49 90.43
CA GLN A 515 16.60 9.47 89.94
C GLN A 515 17.62 10.16 90.85
N SER A 516 17.23 10.76 91.98
CA SER A 516 18.18 11.33 92.95
C SER A 516 17.65 11.32 94.39
N PRO A 517 17.38 10.14 94.99
CA PRO A 517 16.71 10.09 96.28
C PRO A 517 17.60 10.50 97.44
N THR A 518 16.98 11.11 98.45
CA THR A 518 17.58 11.22 99.80
C THR A 518 16.82 10.32 100.74
N ILE A 519 17.55 9.46 101.48
CA ILE A 519 17.00 8.67 102.58
C ILE A 519 17.31 9.39 103.91
N ASP A 520 16.31 9.52 104.78
CA ASP A 520 16.47 10.08 106.13
C ASP A 520 15.88 9.16 107.20
N SER A 521 16.28 9.39 108.45
CA SER A 521 15.73 8.69 109.61
C SER A 521 15.36 9.67 110.72
N SER A 522 14.39 9.27 111.54
CA SER A 522 14.08 9.90 112.82
C SER A 522 13.62 8.82 113.81
N PHE A 523 13.90 9.01 115.09
CA PHE A 523 13.62 8.04 116.15
C PHE A 523 12.81 8.67 117.28
N THR A 524 12.03 7.86 117.98
CA THR A 524 11.48 8.21 119.30
C THR A 524 12.10 7.29 120.35
N GLY A 525 12.81 7.89 121.31
CA GLY A 525 13.53 7.19 122.37
C GLY A 525 14.94 6.74 122.02
N GLY A 526 15.72 6.42 123.06
CA GLY A 526 17.09 5.91 122.95
C GLY A 526 18.18 6.97 123.13
N SER A 527 19.31 6.55 123.72
CA SER A 527 20.41 7.47 124.08
C SER A 527 21.27 7.92 122.89
N SER A 528 21.35 7.10 121.84
CA SER A 528 22.08 7.36 120.58
C SER A 528 21.65 6.35 119.50
N PRO A 529 20.39 6.37 119.06
CA PRO A 529 19.90 5.41 118.05
C PRO A 529 20.50 5.68 116.68
N SER A 530 20.78 4.60 115.96
CA SER A 530 21.19 4.57 114.56
C SER A 530 20.50 3.43 113.82
N LEU A 531 20.45 3.55 112.49
CA LEU A 531 19.77 2.62 111.61
C LEU A 531 20.71 2.22 110.47
N ASP A 532 21.09 0.96 110.42
CA ASP A 532 21.84 0.39 109.31
C ASP A 532 20.85 0.01 108.20
N TYR A 533 20.99 0.59 107.01
CA TYR A 533 20.05 0.44 105.90
C TYR A 533 20.68 -0.32 104.71
N ASP A 534 19.82 -0.98 103.94
CA ASP A 534 20.13 -1.67 102.69
C ASP A 534 19.00 -1.40 101.67
N VAL A 535 19.32 -0.75 100.56
CA VAL A 535 18.40 -0.44 99.46
C VAL A 535 18.71 -1.38 98.30
N GLU A 536 17.93 -2.44 98.15
CA GLU A 536 17.97 -3.33 96.99
C GLU A 536 17.21 -2.69 95.82
N LYS A 537 17.90 -2.38 94.71
CA LYS A 537 17.30 -1.68 93.56
C LYS A 537 17.97 -2.00 92.23
N THR A 538 17.22 -1.81 91.15
CA THR A 538 17.68 -1.91 89.77
C THR A 538 17.54 -0.56 89.06
N ASP A 539 18.66 0.07 88.77
CA ASP A 539 18.71 1.34 88.03
C ASP A 539 18.37 1.09 86.55
N ARG A 540 17.67 2.05 85.93
CA ARG A 540 17.17 1.94 84.56
C ARG A 540 17.69 3.08 83.68
N PHE A 541 18.05 2.74 82.45
CA PHE A 541 18.61 3.65 81.47
C PHE A 541 17.74 3.61 80.22
N GLY A 542 17.23 4.74 79.76
CA GLY A 542 16.53 4.89 78.48
C GLY A 542 17.31 5.77 77.51
N THR A 543 17.11 5.57 76.21
CA THR A 543 17.70 6.42 75.18
C THR A 543 17.30 7.89 75.37
N GLU A 544 18.27 8.81 75.37
CA GLU A 544 18.08 10.23 75.64
C GLU A 544 18.86 11.08 74.63
N ASP A 545 18.24 12.12 74.08
CA ASP A 545 18.76 12.97 72.99
C ASP A 545 19.43 12.18 71.83
N PRO A 546 18.84 11.07 71.33
CA PRO A 546 19.47 10.31 70.26
C PRO A 546 19.46 11.10 68.96
N SER A 547 20.63 11.16 68.32
CA SER A 547 20.84 11.81 67.04
C SER A 547 21.79 10.99 66.17
N VAL A 548 21.56 11.01 64.86
CA VAL A 548 22.36 10.31 63.87
C VAL A 548 22.63 11.22 62.68
N THR A 549 23.84 11.17 62.15
CA THR A 549 24.24 11.94 60.97
C THR A 549 24.70 11.02 59.85
N ILE A 550 24.12 11.18 58.67
CA ILE A 550 24.37 10.43 57.43
C ILE A 550 24.30 11.41 56.25
N ALA A 551 25.14 11.28 55.22
CA ALA A 551 25.17 12.17 54.05
C ALA A 551 25.17 13.69 54.40
N GLY A 552 25.72 14.07 55.55
CA GLY A 552 25.71 15.45 56.08
C GLY A 552 24.37 15.95 56.64
N GLN A 553 23.33 15.12 56.68
CA GLN A 553 22.02 15.39 57.28
C GLN A 553 21.93 14.75 58.67
N THR A 554 21.19 15.38 59.58
CA THR A 554 21.03 14.89 60.96
C THR A 554 19.56 14.61 61.27
N VAL A 555 19.28 13.39 61.73
CA VAL A 555 17.98 12.98 62.31
C VAL A 555 18.15 12.94 63.83
N SER A 556 17.22 13.50 64.60
CA SER A 556 17.36 13.60 66.06
C SER A 556 16.02 13.67 66.79
N HIS A 557 15.95 13.02 67.94
CA HIS A 557 14.92 13.23 68.96
C HIS A 557 15.46 14.15 70.07
N THR A 558 14.60 14.65 70.95
CA THR A 558 15.00 15.48 72.11
C THR A 558 14.26 15.03 73.37
N GLY A 559 15.02 14.85 74.46
CA GLY A 559 14.57 14.14 75.65
C GLY A 559 14.62 12.62 75.47
N LEU A 560 13.88 11.91 76.32
CA LEU A 560 13.81 10.45 76.31
C LEU A 560 13.05 9.93 75.07
N LEU A 561 13.58 8.90 74.43
CA LEU A 561 12.90 8.06 73.44
C LEU A 561 12.59 6.70 74.11
N ALA A 562 11.31 6.41 74.36
CA ALA A 562 10.90 5.27 75.19
C ALA A 562 11.16 3.91 74.51
N GLN A 563 11.15 2.81 75.28
CA GLN A 563 11.41 1.46 74.74
C GLN A 563 10.43 1.09 73.61
N GLY A 564 10.95 1.02 72.38
CA GLY A 564 10.19 0.71 71.17
C GLY A 564 9.46 1.91 70.54
N GLU A 565 9.62 3.13 71.07
CA GLU A 565 9.21 4.36 70.41
C GLU A 565 10.17 4.70 69.26
N THR A 566 9.66 5.21 68.14
CA THR A 566 10.46 5.46 66.93
C THR A 566 10.38 6.90 66.43
N VAL A 567 11.50 7.38 65.89
CA VAL A 567 11.58 8.60 65.08
C VAL A 567 12.18 8.23 63.74
N THR A 568 11.43 8.46 62.66
CA THR A 568 11.83 8.15 61.27
C THR A 568 11.78 9.42 60.44
N GLU A 569 12.87 9.73 59.74
CA GLU A 569 12.97 10.89 58.83
C GLU A 569 13.60 10.47 57.50
N SER A 570 13.22 11.15 56.41
CA SER A 570 13.81 10.95 55.09
C SER A 570 15.20 11.61 54.98
N VAL A 571 16.10 10.99 54.22
CA VAL A 571 17.46 11.52 53.97
C VAL A 571 17.82 11.39 52.48
N ASP A 572 18.46 12.40 51.92
CA ASP A 572 19.04 12.33 50.57
C ASP A 572 20.36 11.54 50.63
N LEU A 573 20.44 10.40 49.94
CA LEU A 573 21.66 9.58 49.84
C LEU A 573 22.24 9.61 48.41
N SER A 574 23.52 9.26 48.30
CA SER A 574 24.20 8.99 47.02
C SER A 574 24.66 7.54 46.95
N THR A 575 24.98 7.06 45.74
CA THR A 575 25.62 5.75 45.54
C THR A 575 27.03 5.71 46.16
N GLY A 576 27.48 4.50 46.51
CA GLY A 576 28.75 4.23 47.20
C GLY A 576 28.64 4.12 48.72
N SER A 577 29.78 4.16 49.40
CA SER A 577 29.90 3.93 50.85
C SER A 577 29.72 5.20 51.68
N ASP A 578 28.90 5.14 52.73
CA ASP A 578 28.75 6.19 53.75
C ASP A 578 28.63 5.56 55.16
N SER A 579 28.51 6.37 56.22
CA SER A 579 28.37 5.89 57.60
C SER A 579 27.44 6.74 58.44
N ILE A 580 26.44 6.09 59.05
CA ILE A 580 25.56 6.69 60.06
C ILE A 580 26.38 6.88 61.34
N SER A 581 26.70 8.12 61.69
CA SER A 581 27.43 8.46 62.93
C SER A 581 26.44 8.74 64.06
N VAL A 582 26.56 8.05 65.21
CA VAL A 582 25.55 8.08 66.28
C VAL A 582 26.02 8.90 67.48
N SER A 583 25.14 9.74 68.04
CA SER A 583 25.34 10.39 69.34
C SER A 583 24.07 10.35 70.19
N THR A 584 24.19 9.94 71.45
CA THR A 584 23.05 9.63 72.33
C THR A 584 23.50 9.54 73.80
N GLY A 585 22.62 9.81 74.75
CA GLY A 585 22.90 9.64 76.19
C GLY A 585 23.01 8.18 76.64
N HIS A 586 22.27 7.27 75.99
CA HIS A 586 22.28 5.83 76.23
C HIS A 586 22.03 5.06 74.92
N THR A 587 22.25 3.74 74.87
CA THR A 587 22.17 2.96 73.62
C THR A 587 20.85 3.16 72.87
N VAL A 588 20.91 3.19 71.54
CA VAL A 588 19.76 3.32 70.63
C VAL A 588 19.80 2.22 69.55
N ASP A 589 18.66 1.73 69.10
CA ASP A 589 18.61 0.86 67.91
C ASP A 589 18.44 1.74 66.66
N VAL A 590 19.26 1.51 65.62
CA VAL A 590 19.30 2.35 64.41
C VAL A 590 19.07 1.48 63.17
N SER A 591 18.17 1.90 62.29
CA SER A 591 18.07 1.34 60.94
C SER A 591 18.03 2.43 59.87
N ALA A 592 18.44 2.07 58.66
CA ALA A 592 18.21 2.88 57.47
C ALA A 592 17.77 1.97 56.33
N GLU A 593 16.83 2.44 55.51
CA GLU A 593 16.30 1.73 54.34
C GLU A 593 16.32 2.64 53.13
N TRP A 594 16.55 2.08 51.94
CA TRP A 594 16.59 2.81 50.68
C TRP A 594 16.16 1.93 49.51
N THR A 595 15.88 2.55 48.37
CA THR A 595 15.64 1.88 47.08
C THR A 595 16.72 2.29 46.10
N GLU A 596 17.70 1.42 45.87
CA GLU A 596 18.75 1.58 44.87
C GLU A 596 18.14 1.70 43.46
N VAL A 597 18.78 2.50 42.60
CA VAL A 597 18.31 2.75 41.24
C VAL A 597 19.47 2.57 40.25
N SER A 598 19.36 1.53 39.42
CA SER A 598 20.32 1.20 38.38
C SER A 598 19.73 1.59 37.03
N ALA A 599 20.20 2.69 36.47
CA ALA A 599 19.92 3.08 35.09
C ALA A 599 21.07 2.65 34.16
N THR A 600 20.78 2.47 32.87
CA THR A 600 21.78 2.22 31.83
C THR A 600 22.90 3.26 31.86
N GLU A 601 24.15 2.83 31.91
CA GLU A 601 25.34 3.68 32.00
C GLU A 601 26.36 3.29 30.91
N ASP A 602 26.96 4.30 30.25
CA ASP A 602 27.91 4.16 29.14
C ASP A 602 27.55 3.05 28.12
N PRO A 603 26.30 2.96 27.61
CA PRO A 603 25.92 1.89 26.71
C PRO A 603 26.56 2.05 25.33
N SER A 604 26.96 0.93 24.75
CA SER A 604 27.49 0.84 23.41
C SER A 604 27.07 -0.47 22.74
N ALA A 605 26.83 -0.42 21.43
CA ALA A 605 26.59 -1.56 20.58
C ALA A 605 27.42 -1.45 19.30
N THR A 606 28.09 -2.54 18.91
CA THR A 606 29.02 -2.57 17.77
C THR A 606 28.64 -3.66 16.77
N ILE A 607 28.46 -3.27 15.51
CA ILE A 607 28.04 -4.11 14.37
C ILE A 607 28.85 -3.71 13.11
N ALA A 608 29.21 -4.64 12.23
CA ALA A 608 30.01 -4.37 11.02
C ALA A 608 31.34 -3.58 11.23
N GLY A 609 31.83 -3.49 12.47
CA GLY A 609 32.99 -2.66 12.86
C GLY A 609 32.67 -1.19 13.20
N GLN A 610 31.38 -0.82 13.20
CA GLN A 610 30.87 0.50 13.59
C GLN A 610 30.24 0.43 14.97
N THR A 611 30.37 1.50 15.77
CA THR A 611 29.90 1.54 17.16
C THR A 611 28.95 2.71 17.38
N VAL A 612 27.74 2.41 17.83
CA VAL A 612 26.79 3.39 18.39
C VAL A 612 26.97 3.38 19.91
N SER A 613 27.04 4.55 20.54
CA SER A 613 27.23 4.66 21.98
C SER A 613 26.71 5.97 22.58
N HIS A 614 26.43 5.92 23.88
CA HIS A 614 26.12 7.07 24.73
C HIS A 614 27.18 7.18 25.84
N THR A 615 27.29 8.34 26.49
CA THR A 615 28.25 8.55 27.60
C THR A 615 27.54 9.12 28.82
N GLY A 616 27.76 8.50 29.97
CA GLY A 616 26.98 8.69 31.18
C GLY A 616 25.68 7.88 31.17
N ILE A 617 24.70 8.33 31.96
CA ILE A 617 23.40 7.66 32.08
C ILE A 617 22.56 7.90 30.83
N LEU A 618 21.99 6.82 30.26
CA LEU A 618 20.89 6.86 29.30
C LEU A 618 19.59 6.60 30.05
N GLY A 619 18.69 7.59 30.09
CA GLY A 619 17.48 7.55 30.91
C GLY A 619 16.47 6.46 30.48
N PRO A 620 15.57 6.02 31.37
CA PRO A 620 14.55 5.03 31.03
C PRO A 620 13.64 5.52 29.89
N GLY A 621 13.73 4.90 28.73
CA GLY A 621 13.02 5.30 27.51
C GLY A 621 13.68 6.45 26.72
N GLU A 622 14.88 6.89 27.11
CA GLU A 622 15.73 7.78 26.30
C GLU A 622 16.46 6.96 25.24
N THR A 623 16.56 7.47 24.01
CA THR A 623 17.14 6.74 22.87
C THR A 623 18.34 7.44 22.26
N VAL A 624 19.32 6.65 21.82
CA VAL A 624 20.37 7.07 20.90
C VAL A 624 20.29 6.15 19.67
N THR A 625 19.99 6.74 18.52
CA THR A 625 19.88 6.07 17.22
C THR A 625 20.86 6.71 16.26
N GLU A 626 21.70 5.88 15.63
CA GLU A 626 22.60 6.29 14.55
C GLU A 626 22.46 5.32 13.38
N SER A 627 22.82 5.77 12.18
CA SER A 627 22.93 4.89 11.02
C SER A 627 24.19 4.04 11.09
N VAL A 628 24.13 2.85 10.50
CA VAL A 628 25.27 1.96 10.26
C VAL A 628 25.28 1.57 8.78
N ASP A 629 26.32 0.87 8.32
CA ASP A 629 26.31 0.16 7.04
C ASP A 629 26.35 -1.34 7.33
N LEU A 630 25.31 -2.09 6.95
CA LEU A 630 25.25 -3.55 6.99
C LEU A 630 25.56 -4.15 5.60
N SER A 631 25.62 -5.47 5.52
CA SER A 631 25.79 -6.22 4.26
C SER A 631 25.08 -7.56 4.35
N THR A 632 24.69 -8.16 3.22
CA THR A 632 23.94 -9.43 3.20
C THR A 632 24.72 -10.57 3.87
N GLY A 633 24.08 -11.29 4.79
CA GLY A 633 24.64 -12.44 5.51
C GLY A 633 24.36 -12.42 7.01
N SER A 634 24.98 -13.37 7.73
CA SER A 634 24.89 -13.50 9.19
C SER A 634 25.94 -12.63 9.88
N ASP A 635 25.50 -11.78 10.81
CA ASP A 635 26.35 -10.88 11.58
C ASP A 635 25.95 -10.87 13.07
N SER A 636 26.67 -10.14 13.94
CA SER A 636 26.28 -10.06 15.36
C SER A 636 26.62 -8.73 16.03
N ILE A 637 25.59 -8.09 16.60
CA ILE A 637 25.73 -6.85 17.36
C ILE A 637 26.30 -7.22 18.73
N SER A 638 27.45 -6.66 19.09
CA SER A 638 28.11 -6.86 20.39
C SER A 638 27.84 -5.69 21.32
N VAL A 639 27.40 -5.96 22.56
CA VAL A 639 26.89 -4.95 23.50
C VAL A 639 27.81 -4.83 24.73
N SER A 640 28.08 -3.60 25.18
CA SER A 640 28.76 -3.33 26.45
C SER A 640 28.13 -2.12 27.15
N THR A 641 27.91 -2.22 28.46
CA THR A 641 27.18 -1.22 29.26
C THR A 641 27.27 -1.51 30.77
N GLY A 642 27.23 -0.47 31.62
CA GLY A 642 27.25 -0.61 33.08
C GLY A 642 25.98 -1.22 33.70
N HIS A 643 24.84 -1.19 33.00
CA HIS A 643 23.57 -1.80 33.40
C HIS A 643 22.74 -2.12 32.15
N THR A 644 21.71 -2.98 32.22
CA THR A 644 20.99 -3.44 31.03
C THR A 644 20.46 -2.29 30.15
N VAL A 645 20.52 -2.51 28.83
CA VAL A 645 20.08 -1.61 27.77
C VAL A 645 19.17 -2.39 26.81
N ASP A 646 18.20 -1.75 26.18
CA ASP A 646 17.54 -2.35 25.01
C ASP A 646 18.31 -1.96 23.74
N VAL A 647 18.57 -2.94 22.88
CA VAL A 647 19.21 -2.74 21.58
C VAL A 647 18.22 -3.18 20.51
N GLU A 648 18.01 -2.32 19.51
CA GLU A 648 17.17 -2.56 18.35
C GLU A 648 17.95 -2.21 17.09
N ALA A 649 17.99 -3.12 16.12
CA ALA A 649 18.49 -2.86 14.77
C ALA A 649 17.34 -3.02 13.78
N SER A 650 17.27 -2.12 12.81
CA SER A 650 16.33 -2.19 11.70
C SER A 650 17.03 -1.83 10.39
N TRP A 651 16.65 -2.50 9.32
CA TRP A 651 17.16 -2.31 7.96
C TRP A 651 16.06 -2.66 6.95
N THR A 652 16.27 -2.27 5.70
CA THR A 652 15.44 -2.69 4.57
C THR A 652 16.29 -3.56 3.64
N GLU A 653 15.96 -4.84 3.61
CA GLU A 653 16.59 -5.84 2.75
C GLU A 653 16.28 -5.59 1.28
N ARG A 654 17.19 -6.00 0.40
CA ARG A 654 17.13 -5.69 -1.03
C ARG A 654 17.46 -6.91 -1.88
N THR A 655 16.55 -7.26 -2.78
CA THR A 655 16.73 -8.33 -3.78
C THR A 655 16.69 -7.75 -5.19
N GLU A 656 17.84 -7.72 -5.85
CA GLU A 656 17.99 -7.45 -7.27
C GLU A 656 17.67 -8.70 -8.12
N THR A 657 17.29 -8.47 -9.38
CA THR A 657 16.80 -9.50 -10.29
C THR A 657 17.91 -10.43 -10.77
N THR A 658 18.13 -11.56 -10.11
CA THR A 658 19.11 -12.57 -10.58
C THR A 658 18.52 -13.57 -11.58
N ASN A 659 19.24 -13.78 -12.69
CA ASN A 659 19.01 -14.76 -13.75
C ASN A 659 17.58 -14.77 -14.35
N PRO A 660 17.00 -13.62 -14.74
CA PRO A 660 15.65 -13.56 -15.30
C PRO A 660 15.56 -14.33 -16.62
N LYS A 661 14.54 -15.19 -16.72
CA LYS A 661 14.23 -16.05 -17.87
C LYS A 661 12.76 -15.86 -18.26
N VAL A 662 12.50 -15.96 -19.56
CA VAL A 662 11.15 -16.02 -20.12
C VAL A 662 10.99 -17.36 -20.84
N VAL A 663 9.82 -17.98 -20.70
CA VAL A 663 9.46 -19.26 -21.34
C VAL A 663 8.23 -19.04 -22.19
N VAL A 664 8.34 -19.26 -23.50
CA VAL A 664 7.26 -19.05 -24.50
C VAL A 664 6.92 -20.39 -25.13
N ASN A 665 5.71 -20.90 -24.91
CA ASN A 665 5.26 -22.23 -25.38
C ASN A 665 6.24 -23.39 -25.07
N GLY A 666 7.01 -23.25 -23.98
CA GLY A 666 8.04 -24.21 -23.56
C GLY A 666 9.46 -23.95 -24.09
N HIS A 667 9.65 -22.97 -24.98
CA HIS A 667 10.97 -22.49 -25.39
C HIS A 667 11.51 -21.46 -24.40
N GLU A 668 12.73 -21.65 -23.90
CA GLU A 668 13.32 -20.79 -22.85
C GLU A 668 14.33 -19.79 -23.42
N THR A 669 14.31 -18.55 -22.92
CA THR A 669 15.29 -17.50 -23.23
C THR A 669 15.72 -16.73 -21.98
N GLY A 670 16.90 -16.11 -22.02
CA GLY A 670 17.55 -15.48 -20.86
C GLY A 670 18.17 -16.46 -19.86
N GLY A 671 18.07 -16.16 -18.57
CA GLY A 671 18.66 -16.94 -17.48
C GLY A 671 20.07 -16.49 -17.12
N SER A 672 20.99 -17.43 -16.90
CA SER A 672 22.38 -17.17 -16.48
C SER A 672 23.27 -16.50 -17.53
N THR A 673 22.76 -16.27 -18.74
CA THR A 673 23.36 -15.40 -19.76
C THR A 673 23.11 -13.92 -19.50
N VAL A 674 22.07 -13.59 -18.72
CA VAL A 674 21.72 -12.21 -18.32
C VAL A 674 22.43 -11.83 -17.02
N GLY A 675 22.52 -12.76 -16.07
CA GLY A 675 23.10 -12.50 -14.74
C GLY A 675 22.14 -11.71 -13.84
N THR A 676 22.67 -10.83 -12.99
CA THR A 676 21.86 -9.94 -12.15
C THR A 676 21.60 -8.61 -12.86
N LEU A 677 20.33 -8.18 -12.88
CA LEU A 677 19.92 -6.84 -13.31
C LEU A 677 19.60 -5.99 -12.08
N ALA A 678 20.31 -4.86 -11.95
CA ALA A 678 19.98 -3.81 -10.99
C ALA A 678 18.71 -3.04 -11.44
N ASP A 679 18.17 -2.24 -10.53
CA ASP A 679 16.91 -1.50 -10.76
C ASP A 679 16.92 -0.65 -12.04
N GLY A 680 15.87 -0.80 -12.86
CA GLY A 680 15.72 -0.08 -14.13
C GLY A 680 16.68 -0.51 -15.25
N VAL A 681 17.53 -1.52 -15.05
CA VAL A 681 18.46 -2.01 -16.08
C VAL A 681 17.79 -3.04 -16.98
N THR A 682 17.56 -2.69 -18.25
CA THR A 682 16.96 -3.57 -19.26
C THR A 682 17.99 -4.44 -19.98
N ALA A 683 17.65 -5.71 -20.18
CA ALA A 683 18.30 -6.63 -21.11
C ALA A 683 17.28 -7.15 -22.14
N ASN A 684 17.62 -7.07 -23.44
CA ASN A 684 16.87 -7.77 -24.49
C ASN A 684 17.30 -9.24 -24.53
N LEU A 685 16.34 -10.15 -24.63
CA LEU A 685 16.54 -11.60 -24.70
C LEU A 685 16.50 -12.07 -26.15
N SER A 686 17.17 -13.18 -26.46
CA SER A 686 17.06 -13.78 -27.79
C SER A 686 15.62 -14.21 -28.07
N THR A 687 15.11 -13.88 -29.25
CA THR A 687 13.78 -14.25 -29.75
C THR A 687 13.86 -15.15 -30.98
N ASN A 688 12.76 -15.83 -31.30
CA ASN A 688 12.61 -16.60 -32.54
C ASN A 688 11.12 -16.83 -32.81
N THR A 689 10.61 -16.40 -33.97
CA THR A 689 9.17 -16.43 -34.29
C THR A 689 8.57 -17.84 -34.29
N SER A 690 9.37 -18.89 -34.50
CA SER A 690 8.91 -20.30 -34.39
C SER A 690 8.54 -20.75 -32.96
N TRP A 691 8.74 -19.90 -31.94
CA TRP A 691 8.23 -20.14 -30.58
C TRP A 691 6.75 -19.73 -30.43
N ILE A 692 6.23 -18.93 -31.36
CA ILE A 692 4.81 -18.53 -31.43
C ILE A 692 4.07 -19.58 -32.28
N THR A 693 2.80 -19.82 -31.98
CA THR A 693 1.96 -20.83 -32.64
C THR A 693 0.56 -20.31 -32.94
N ASP A 694 -0.10 -20.84 -33.96
CA ASP A 694 -1.53 -20.55 -34.22
C ASP A 694 -2.40 -20.95 -33.01
N GLY A 695 -3.35 -20.08 -32.64
CA GLY A 695 -4.14 -20.23 -31.42
C GLY A 695 -3.43 -19.67 -30.18
N THR A 696 -3.62 -20.32 -29.04
CA THR A 696 -3.18 -19.80 -27.73
C THR A 696 -1.69 -19.98 -27.50
N ASN A 697 -1.04 -18.93 -27.01
CA ASN A 697 0.38 -18.82 -26.71
C ASN A 697 0.58 -18.49 -25.22
N ASP A 698 1.37 -19.31 -24.52
CA ASP A 698 1.71 -19.14 -23.09
C ASP A 698 3.10 -18.50 -22.91
N VAL A 699 3.18 -17.41 -22.15
CA VAL A 699 4.41 -16.70 -21.76
C VAL A 699 4.57 -16.73 -20.24
N THR A 700 5.63 -17.37 -19.73
CA THR A 700 5.89 -17.51 -18.28
C THR A 700 7.25 -16.91 -17.89
N VAL A 701 7.26 -16.07 -16.86
CA VAL A 701 8.46 -15.48 -16.26
C VAL A 701 9.05 -16.40 -15.18
N ARG A 702 10.38 -16.45 -15.12
CA ARG A 702 11.19 -17.19 -14.14
C ARG A 702 12.30 -16.27 -13.61
N VAL A 703 12.40 -16.09 -12.30
CA VAL A 703 13.34 -15.15 -11.66
C VAL A 703 13.92 -15.73 -10.37
N GLY A 704 15.14 -15.32 -10.05
CA GLY A 704 15.95 -15.92 -8.99
C GLY A 704 16.70 -17.17 -9.46
N ASP A 705 17.75 -17.53 -8.72
CA ASP A 705 18.58 -18.71 -8.97
C ASP A 705 18.43 -19.81 -7.90
N GLY A 706 17.57 -19.58 -6.91
CA GLY A 706 17.32 -20.48 -5.78
C GLY A 706 18.38 -20.43 -4.68
N THR A 707 19.25 -19.41 -4.64
CA THR A 707 20.26 -19.23 -3.58
C THR A 707 19.78 -18.40 -2.38
N LEU A 708 18.75 -17.57 -2.58
CA LEU A 708 18.14 -16.74 -1.54
C LEU A 708 17.56 -17.59 -0.39
N SER A 709 17.50 -17.00 0.82
CA SER A 709 16.74 -17.57 1.94
C SER A 709 15.23 -17.52 1.68
N GLY A 710 14.45 -18.23 2.50
CA GLY A 710 12.99 -18.16 2.46
C GLY A 710 12.38 -16.92 3.12
N ASP A 711 13.21 -16.07 3.74
CA ASP A 711 12.85 -14.77 4.35
C ASP A 711 13.16 -13.58 3.41
N ALA A 712 14.05 -13.76 2.42
CA ALA A 712 14.47 -12.69 1.54
C ALA A 712 13.29 -12.12 0.73
N PRO A 713 13.22 -10.80 0.48
CA PRO A 713 12.24 -10.21 -0.43
C PRO A 713 12.29 -10.94 -1.78
N PRO A 714 11.14 -11.41 -2.32
CA PRO A 714 11.14 -12.30 -3.49
C PRO A 714 11.61 -11.56 -4.75
N PRO A 715 12.48 -12.14 -5.59
CA PRO A 715 13.00 -11.45 -6.77
C PRO A 715 11.87 -11.16 -7.76
N MET A 716 11.92 -9.97 -8.35
CA MET A 716 10.94 -9.46 -9.32
C MET A 716 11.64 -9.03 -10.61
N VAL A 717 10.91 -8.91 -11.71
CA VAL A 717 11.38 -8.32 -12.96
C VAL A 717 10.22 -7.63 -13.69
N ASP A 718 10.50 -6.58 -14.45
CA ASP A 718 9.54 -6.02 -15.40
C ASP A 718 9.75 -6.68 -16.78
N LEU A 719 8.69 -7.28 -17.33
CA LEU A 719 8.63 -7.89 -18.65
C LEU A 719 8.01 -6.91 -19.66
N ASP A 720 8.63 -6.79 -20.83
CA ASP A 720 8.07 -6.16 -22.01
C ASP A 720 8.25 -7.08 -23.22
N TYR A 721 7.16 -7.66 -23.70
CA TYR A 721 7.11 -8.69 -24.74
C TYR A 721 6.27 -8.17 -25.90
N ARG A 722 6.80 -8.15 -27.14
CA ARG A 722 6.09 -7.61 -28.31
C ARG A 722 6.33 -8.43 -29.58
N HIS A 723 5.32 -8.48 -30.46
CA HIS A 723 5.47 -8.87 -31.87
C HIS A 723 4.33 -8.28 -32.73
N ASP A 724 4.57 -8.09 -34.01
CA ASP A 724 3.58 -7.62 -35.00
C ASP A 724 2.81 -8.80 -35.64
N THR A 725 1.73 -8.48 -36.37
CA THR A 725 0.86 -9.45 -37.07
C THR A 725 0.45 -9.01 -38.49
N ALA A 726 1.40 -8.50 -39.27
CA ALA A 726 1.24 -8.31 -40.72
C ALA A 726 2.56 -8.40 -41.50
N ALA A 727 2.49 -8.92 -42.72
CA ALA A 727 3.54 -8.79 -43.74
C ALA A 727 3.10 -7.75 -44.78
N GLU A 728 3.95 -6.78 -45.10
CA GLU A 728 3.62 -5.75 -46.10
C GLU A 728 3.57 -6.35 -47.52
N GLN A 729 2.41 -6.22 -48.17
CA GLN A 729 2.23 -6.52 -49.59
C GLN A 729 1.56 -5.33 -50.29
N THR A 730 2.12 -4.88 -51.42
CA THR A 730 1.51 -3.87 -52.30
C THR A 730 1.23 -4.46 -53.69
N THR A 731 0.28 -3.87 -54.42
CA THR A 731 -0.01 -4.24 -55.81
C THR A 731 -0.57 -3.04 -56.56
N GLU A 732 0.12 -2.61 -57.61
CA GLU A 732 -0.38 -1.67 -58.61
C GLU A 732 -0.84 -2.44 -59.85
N TYR A 733 -1.95 -2.03 -60.45
CA TYR A 733 -2.53 -2.62 -61.66
C TYR A 733 -2.86 -1.53 -62.67
N ALA A 734 -2.59 -1.80 -63.96
CA ALA A 734 -2.93 -0.87 -65.04
C ALA A 734 -3.27 -1.62 -66.35
N ALA A 735 -4.52 -1.50 -66.80
CA ALA A 735 -4.98 -2.04 -68.07
C ALA A 735 -5.62 -0.97 -68.98
N ASN A 736 -5.35 -1.04 -70.28
CA ASN A 736 -5.75 -0.03 -71.27
C ASN A 736 -6.30 -0.68 -72.56
N GLY A 737 -7.17 -1.68 -72.37
CA GLY A 737 -7.90 -2.38 -73.44
C GLY A 737 -7.07 -3.33 -74.32
N TRP A 738 -5.82 -2.97 -74.61
CA TRP A 738 -4.88 -3.70 -75.47
C TRP A 738 -3.63 -4.19 -74.73
N VAL A 739 -3.24 -3.51 -73.63
CA VAL A 739 -2.13 -3.91 -72.75
C VAL A 739 -2.61 -3.97 -71.29
N GLU A 740 -2.03 -4.88 -70.52
CA GLU A 740 -2.33 -5.12 -69.11
C GLU A 740 -1.02 -5.27 -68.33
N ARG A 741 -0.90 -4.63 -67.16
CA ARG A 741 0.34 -4.57 -66.37
C ARG A 741 0.07 -4.71 -64.89
N TYR A 742 1.00 -5.37 -64.21
CA TYR A 742 1.06 -5.49 -62.76
C TYR A 742 2.42 -5.00 -62.25
N ASN A 743 2.44 -4.50 -61.02
CA ASN A 743 3.63 -4.27 -60.21
C ASN A 743 3.28 -4.65 -58.77
N VAL A 744 3.73 -5.82 -58.32
CA VAL A 744 3.46 -6.40 -56.99
C VAL A 744 4.73 -6.26 -56.14
N SER A 745 4.62 -5.97 -54.85
CA SER A 745 5.74 -6.15 -53.90
C SER A 745 5.28 -6.88 -52.65
N ARG A 746 6.15 -7.70 -52.06
CA ARG A 746 5.94 -8.30 -50.73
C ARG A 746 7.27 -8.36 -49.96
N THR A 747 7.22 -7.98 -48.70
CA THR A 747 8.29 -8.24 -47.72
C THR A 747 7.99 -9.56 -47.01
N PHE A 748 8.98 -10.44 -46.91
CA PHE A 748 8.82 -11.76 -46.30
C PHE A 748 9.35 -11.74 -44.86
N PRO A 749 8.52 -12.06 -43.83
CA PRO A 749 8.95 -11.99 -42.43
C PRO A 749 9.77 -13.21 -41.97
N SER A 750 9.85 -14.26 -42.80
CA SER A 750 10.48 -15.56 -42.50
C SER A 750 10.86 -16.28 -43.79
N ASP A 751 11.90 -17.11 -43.73
CA ASP A 751 12.47 -17.84 -44.88
C ASP A 751 11.40 -18.64 -45.67
N GLN A 752 11.31 -18.44 -47.00
CA GLN A 752 10.30 -19.11 -47.85
C GLN A 752 10.90 -19.98 -48.97
N GLN A 753 10.53 -21.26 -49.00
CA GLN A 753 10.97 -22.21 -50.04
C GLN A 753 9.87 -22.46 -51.09
N ASN A 754 10.24 -22.43 -52.38
CA ASN A 754 9.33 -22.62 -53.52
C ASN A 754 8.20 -21.55 -53.60
N ALA A 755 8.48 -20.32 -53.15
CA ALA A 755 7.53 -19.22 -53.22
C ALA A 755 7.07 -18.97 -54.67
N THR A 756 5.79 -18.66 -54.87
CA THR A 756 5.19 -18.49 -56.19
C THR A 756 4.19 -17.33 -56.17
N LEU A 757 4.24 -16.46 -57.18
CA LEU A 757 3.30 -15.38 -57.42
C LEU A 757 2.33 -15.76 -58.55
N THR A 758 1.02 -15.62 -58.32
CA THR A 758 -0.03 -15.87 -59.31
C THR A 758 -0.76 -14.56 -59.67
N ILE A 759 -0.62 -14.15 -60.93
CA ILE A 759 -1.21 -12.94 -61.53
C ILE A 759 -2.33 -13.37 -62.50
N PRO A 760 -3.61 -13.13 -62.18
CA PRO A 760 -4.70 -13.33 -63.14
C PRO A 760 -4.75 -12.15 -64.13
N HIS A 761 -5.07 -12.42 -65.40
CA HIS A 761 -5.36 -11.42 -66.41
C HIS A 761 -6.88 -11.35 -66.72
N SER A 762 -7.36 -10.15 -67.05
CA SER A 762 -8.80 -9.84 -67.22
C SER A 762 -9.43 -10.36 -68.52
N SER A 763 -8.64 -10.91 -69.44
CA SER A 763 -9.09 -11.65 -70.64
C SER A 763 -7.92 -12.49 -71.17
N GLU A 764 -8.10 -13.16 -72.32
CA GLU A 764 -7.02 -13.87 -72.99
C GLU A 764 -5.85 -12.93 -73.36
N VAL A 765 -4.63 -13.47 -73.24
CA VAL A 765 -3.35 -12.76 -73.44
C VAL A 765 -2.51 -13.57 -74.40
N TYR A 766 -2.12 -12.97 -75.53
CA TYR A 766 -1.36 -13.66 -76.57
C TYR A 766 0.16 -13.46 -76.48
N GLU A 767 0.63 -12.42 -75.78
CA GLU A 767 2.07 -12.16 -75.57
C GLU A 767 2.34 -11.54 -74.19
N ILE A 768 3.18 -12.20 -73.39
CA ILE A 768 3.84 -11.58 -72.23
C ILE A 768 5.13 -10.92 -72.75
N ARG A 769 5.21 -9.58 -72.68
CA ARG A 769 6.38 -8.80 -73.12
C ARG A 769 7.57 -8.92 -72.17
N TYR A 770 7.29 -8.99 -70.86
CA TYR A 770 8.28 -9.23 -69.81
C TYR A 770 7.59 -9.70 -68.53
N VAL A 771 8.34 -10.48 -67.75
CA VAL A 771 8.19 -10.67 -66.30
C VAL A 771 9.52 -10.24 -65.70
N GLN A 772 9.51 -9.31 -64.76
CA GLN A 772 10.72 -8.77 -64.16
C GLN A 772 10.61 -8.76 -62.64
N LEU A 773 11.70 -9.08 -61.95
CA LEU A 773 11.81 -9.17 -60.50
C LEU A 773 12.80 -8.11 -59.98
N GLN A 774 12.61 -7.64 -58.75
CA GLN A 774 13.47 -6.67 -58.06
C GLN A 774 13.52 -7.04 -56.57
N VAL A 775 14.73 -7.28 -56.06
CA VAL A 775 14.97 -7.62 -54.65
C VAL A 775 15.44 -6.38 -53.88
N ASN A 776 14.88 -6.14 -52.70
CA ASN A 776 15.26 -5.06 -51.77
C ASN A 776 15.41 -3.67 -52.42
N GLY A 777 14.50 -3.33 -53.35
CA GLY A 777 14.52 -2.05 -54.08
C GLY A 777 15.70 -1.89 -55.05
N GLY A 778 16.38 -2.99 -55.41
CA GLY A 778 17.55 -3.04 -56.29
C GLY A 778 17.26 -2.73 -57.76
N SER A 779 17.97 -3.40 -58.68
CA SER A 779 17.70 -3.27 -60.12
C SER A 779 16.71 -4.33 -60.59
N TRP A 780 15.78 -3.94 -61.47
CA TRP A 780 14.88 -4.89 -62.13
C TRP A 780 15.65 -5.83 -63.07
N THR A 781 15.50 -7.14 -62.86
CA THR A 781 16.04 -8.22 -63.69
C THR A 781 14.91 -8.94 -64.43
N ASP A 782 15.18 -9.51 -65.61
CA ASP A 782 14.21 -10.35 -66.32
C ASP A 782 14.13 -11.76 -65.70
N VAL A 783 12.91 -12.24 -65.42
CA VAL A 783 12.68 -13.61 -64.93
C VAL A 783 12.75 -14.59 -66.11
N PRO A 784 13.54 -15.67 -66.04
CA PRO A 784 13.64 -16.66 -67.12
C PRO A 784 12.29 -17.28 -67.48
N SER A 785 12.10 -17.62 -68.76
CA SER A 785 10.86 -18.24 -69.26
C SER A 785 10.71 -19.73 -68.93
N GLU A 786 11.52 -20.24 -68.00
CA GLU A 786 11.36 -21.55 -67.37
C GLU A 786 10.83 -21.43 -65.93
N ASP A 787 10.90 -20.22 -65.35
CA ASP A 787 10.42 -19.89 -64.00
C ASP A 787 9.03 -19.21 -64.01
N TRP A 788 8.34 -19.16 -65.17
CA TRP A 788 6.94 -18.73 -65.26
C TRP A 788 6.12 -19.48 -66.33
N THR A 789 4.81 -19.61 -66.09
CA THR A 789 3.82 -20.20 -67.02
C THR A 789 2.62 -19.28 -67.20
N LEU A 790 2.03 -19.26 -68.40
CA LEU A 790 0.74 -18.62 -68.66
C LEU A 790 -0.31 -19.69 -68.96
N ASP A 791 -1.16 -19.96 -67.98
CA ASP A 791 -2.20 -20.98 -68.01
C ASP A 791 -3.56 -20.31 -68.28
N GLY A 792 -3.89 -20.20 -69.58
CA GLY A 792 -5.06 -19.46 -70.04
C GLY A 792 -4.88 -17.96 -69.81
N THR A 793 -5.59 -17.41 -68.82
CA THR A 793 -5.42 -16.02 -68.38
C THR A 793 -4.52 -15.87 -67.15
N THR A 794 -4.04 -16.97 -66.55
CA THR A 794 -3.32 -16.92 -65.26
C THR A 794 -1.81 -17.08 -65.45
N LEU A 795 -1.04 -16.04 -65.13
CA LEU A 795 0.42 -16.05 -65.12
C LEU A 795 0.93 -16.48 -63.74
N ASN A 796 1.64 -17.60 -63.67
CA ASN A 796 2.35 -18.06 -62.47
C ASN A 796 3.84 -17.79 -62.60
N VAL A 797 4.49 -17.29 -61.54
CA VAL A 797 5.92 -16.90 -61.52
C VAL A 797 6.57 -17.44 -60.25
N ALA A 798 7.62 -18.24 -60.36
CA ALA A 798 8.43 -18.65 -59.22
C ALA A 798 9.23 -17.46 -58.66
N LEU A 799 9.40 -17.43 -57.34
CA LEU A 799 10.12 -16.37 -56.63
C LEU A 799 11.36 -16.95 -55.91
N ASP A 800 12.44 -16.19 -56.00
CA ASP A 800 13.79 -16.46 -55.51
C ASP A 800 14.43 -15.08 -55.23
N ASP A 801 15.22 -14.93 -54.17
CA ASP A 801 15.97 -13.69 -53.93
C ASP A 801 17.28 -13.62 -54.77
N GLY A 802 17.71 -14.76 -55.33
CA GLY A 802 18.83 -14.84 -56.24
C GLY A 802 20.22 -14.88 -55.58
N ASP A 803 20.30 -15.14 -54.27
CA ASP A 803 21.52 -15.59 -53.58
C ASP A 803 22.13 -16.83 -54.28
N GLY A 804 21.27 -17.77 -54.67
CA GLY A 804 21.62 -19.02 -55.36
C GLY A 804 21.26 -20.31 -54.62
N ASP A 805 20.59 -20.26 -53.46
CA ASP A 805 20.07 -21.43 -52.75
C ASP A 805 18.63 -21.86 -53.14
N GLY A 806 17.82 -20.93 -53.67
CA GLY A 806 16.46 -21.17 -54.18
C GLY A 806 15.32 -20.93 -53.18
N GLN A 807 15.52 -20.02 -52.22
CA GLN A 807 14.48 -19.54 -51.30
C GLN A 807 14.40 -17.99 -51.30
N ILE A 808 13.72 -17.43 -50.31
CA ILE A 808 13.71 -15.99 -50.00
C ILE A 808 14.01 -15.86 -48.51
N ASP A 809 15.09 -15.16 -48.15
CA ASP A 809 15.51 -14.95 -46.76
C ASP A 809 14.52 -14.09 -45.93
N ALA A 810 14.51 -14.27 -44.60
CA ALA A 810 13.74 -13.43 -43.69
C ALA A 810 14.16 -11.95 -43.71
N GLY A 811 13.21 -11.09 -44.09
CA GLY A 811 13.38 -9.63 -44.22
C GLY A 811 13.39 -9.15 -45.67
N ASP A 812 13.52 -10.05 -46.66
CA ASP A 812 13.71 -9.65 -48.04
C ASP A 812 12.41 -9.19 -48.72
N THR A 813 12.54 -8.12 -49.52
CA THR A 813 11.44 -7.48 -50.24
C THR A 813 11.51 -7.84 -51.72
N ILE A 814 10.67 -8.78 -52.16
CA ILE A 814 10.56 -9.16 -53.56
C ILE A 814 9.46 -8.34 -54.24
N ALA A 815 9.80 -7.64 -55.31
CA ALA A 815 8.84 -7.01 -56.21
C ALA A 815 8.87 -7.65 -57.60
N VAL A 816 7.71 -7.81 -58.23
CA VAL A 816 7.55 -8.40 -59.56
C VAL A 816 6.62 -7.55 -60.41
N ARG A 817 7.05 -7.21 -61.63
CA ARG A 817 6.27 -6.44 -62.60
C ARG A 817 6.15 -7.15 -63.94
N THR A 818 5.02 -6.95 -64.61
CA THR A 818 4.70 -7.65 -65.86
C THR A 818 4.08 -6.71 -66.90
N SER A 819 4.10 -7.11 -68.16
CA SER A 819 3.29 -6.47 -69.22
C SER A 819 2.79 -7.52 -70.22
N ALA A 820 1.48 -7.65 -70.31
CA ALA A 820 0.73 -8.56 -71.16
C ALA A 820 0.04 -7.81 -72.31
N TYR A 821 -0.07 -8.43 -73.50
CA TYR A 821 -0.75 -7.89 -74.68
C TYR A 821 -1.98 -8.73 -75.05
N LYS A 822 -3.08 -8.07 -75.40
CA LYS A 822 -4.38 -8.65 -75.77
C LYS A 822 -4.63 -8.73 -77.29
N ILE A 823 -3.54 -8.66 -78.07
CA ILE A 823 -3.51 -8.83 -79.52
C ILE A 823 -2.41 -9.80 -79.92
N GLN A 824 -2.58 -10.50 -81.04
CA GLN A 824 -1.53 -11.32 -81.65
C GLN A 824 -1.19 -10.78 -83.05
N THR A 825 0.10 -10.67 -83.37
CA THR A 825 0.54 -10.28 -84.73
C THR A 825 1.07 -11.47 -85.49
N VAL A 826 0.51 -11.71 -86.67
CA VAL A 826 0.87 -12.86 -87.52
C VAL A 826 1.61 -12.36 -88.75
N GLU A 827 2.70 -13.06 -89.12
CA GLU A 827 3.63 -12.68 -90.20
C GLU A 827 4.09 -11.20 -90.17
N GLY A 828 4.25 -10.65 -88.96
CA GLY A 828 4.78 -9.32 -88.68
C GLY A 828 4.80 -9.01 -87.19
N LYS A 829 5.00 -7.74 -86.83
CA LYS A 829 5.00 -7.24 -85.45
C LYS A 829 4.48 -5.80 -85.39
N VAL A 830 3.77 -5.47 -84.31
CA VAL A 830 3.38 -4.10 -83.98
C VAL A 830 3.81 -3.69 -82.57
N THR A 831 3.86 -2.37 -82.37
CA THR A 831 3.88 -1.72 -81.05
C THR A 831 2.59 -0.91 -80.92
N VAL A 832 1.86 -1.10 -79.81
CA VAL A 832 0.76 -0.19 -79.44
C VAL A 832 1.39 1.09 -78.88
N VAL A 833 1.03 2.24 -79.47
CA VAL A 833 1.66 3.56 -79.23
C VAL A 833 0.82 4.41 -78.28
N ASP A 834 -0.47 4.60 -78.57
CA ASP A 834 -1.47 5.24 -77.69
C ASP A 834 -2.61 4.23 -77.47
N PRO A 835 -2.63 3.49 -76.35
CA PRO A 835 -3.64 2.47 -76.07
C PRO A 835 -4.92 3.06 -75.45
N THR A 836 -6.07 2.44 -75.72
CA THR A 836 -7.39 2.91 -75.28
C THR A 836 -7.48 3.08 -73.75
N ALA A 837 -7.93 4.24 -73.29
CA ALA A 837 -8.05 4.51 -71.86
C ALA A 837 -9.04 3.53 -71.17
N PRO A 838 -8.77 3.07 -69.93
CA PRO A 838 -9.76 2.34 -69.15
C PRO A 838 -10.99 3.22 -68.90
N GLY A 839 -12.17 2.70 -69.25
CA GLY A 839 -13.44 3.43 -69.14
C GLY A 839 -13.88 4.17 -70.41
N ASP A 840 -13.08 4.19 -71.49
CA ASP A 840 -13.50 4.78 -72.76
C ASP A 840 -14.70 4.01 -73.37
N PRO A 841 -15.78 4.69 -73.82
CA PRO A 841 -16.94 4.06 -74.45
C PRO A 841 -16.66 3.59 -75.89
N THR A 842 -15.45 3.72 -76.41
CA THR A 842 -14.98 3.30 -77.73
C THR A 842 -13.66 2.54 -77.61
N VAL A 843 -13.39 1.62 -78.55
CA VAL A 843 -12.02 1.10 -78.75
C VAL A 843 -11.33 2.12 -79.61
N GLU A 844 -10.18 2.63 -79.18
CA GLU A 844 -9.41 3.61 -79.95
C GLU A 844 -7.94 3.41 -79.59
N ALA A 845 -7.17 2.78 -80.47
CA ALA A 845 -5.79 2.38 -80.20
C ALA A 845 -4.87 2.69 -81.38
N GLU A 846 -3.87 3.53 -81.18
CA GLU A 846 -2.83 3.80 -82.18
C GLU A 846 -1.79 2.67 -82.16
N ILE A 847 -1.55 2.05 -83.31
CA ILE A 847 -0.51 1.02 -83.50
C ILE A 847 0.52 1.47 -84.53
N ARG A 848 1.78 1.04 -84.36
CA ARG A 848 2.86 1.16 -85.35
C ARG A 848 3.29 -0.21 -85.84
N VAL A 849 3.46 -0.37 -87.15
CA VAL A 849 4.03 -1.58 -87.77
C VAL A 849 5.56 -1.59 -87.62
N ASP A 850 6.10 -2.61 -86.95
CA ASP A 850 7.54 -2.77 -86.67
C ASP A 850 8.22 -3.81 -87.58
N ASP A 851 7.49 -4.84 -88.03
CA ASP A 851 7.90 -5.82 -89.05
C ASP A 851 6.66 -6.30 -89.82
N ARG A 852 6.80 -6.68 -91.08
CA ARG A 852 5.70 -7.27 -91.87
C ARG A 852 6.17 -8.12 -93.03
N ARG A 853 5.34 -9.09 -93.42
CA ARG A 853 5.52 -9.99 -94.57
C ARG A 853 4.19 -10.15 -95.33
N PRO A 854 4.13 -10.89 -96.45
CA PRO A 854 2.87 -11.20 -97.11
C PRO A 854 1.96 -12.01 -96.18
N GLY A 855 0.69 -11.60 -96.03
CA GLY A 855 -0.26 -12.19 -95.07
C GLY A 855 -0.30 -11.50 -93.70
N PHE A 856 0.48 -10.42 -93.48
CA PHE A 856 0.48 -9.66 -92.23
C PHE A 856 -0.92 -9.19 -91.81
N HIS A 857 -1.31 -9.57 -90.59
CA HIS A 857 -2.54 -9.17 -89.92
C HIS A 857 -2.36 -9.11 -88.39
N VAL A 858 -3.35 -8.53 -87.72
CA VAL A 858 -3.44 -8.45 -86.26
C VAL A 858 -4.73 -9.12 -85.80
N ARG A 859 -4.63 -10.12 -84.93
CA ARG A 859 -5.77 -10.66 -84.18
C ARG A 859 -6.22 -9.67 -83.11
N VAL A 860 -7.50 -9.34 -83.12
CA VAL A 860 -8.13 -8.30 -82.28
C VAL A 860 -9.30 -8.82 -81.45
N ASP A 861 -9.60 -10.11 -81.55
CA ASP A 861 -10.68 -10.82 -80.85
C ASP A 861 -10.50 -10.90 -79.32
N GLY A 862 -9.26 -10.90 -78.81
CA GLY A 862 -8.98 -10.82 -77.37
C GLY A 862 -9.10 -9.43 -76.73
N THR A 863 -9.41 -8.38 -77.51
CA THR A 863 -9.47 -6.99 -77.02
C THR A 863 -10.82 -6.65 -76.37
N ARG A 864 -10.90 -5.50 -75.69
CA ARG A 864 -12.18 -4.95 -75.19
C ARG A 864 -13.17 -4.78 -76.37
N ARG A 865 -14.32 -5.46 -76.31
CA ARG A 865 -15.32 -5.57 -77.40
C ARG A 865 -14.88 -6.38 -78.63
N GLY A 866 -13.98 -7.35 -78.43
CA GLY A 866 -13.44 -8.26 -79.46
C GLY A 866 -14.40 -8.91 -80.47
N GLY A 867 -15.72 -8.97 -80.20
CA GLY A 867 -16.73 -9.45 -81.17
C GLY A 867 -17.29 -8.38 -82.12
N ARG A 868 -17.07 -7.08 -81.89
CA ARG A 868 -17.47 -6.01 -82.82
C ARG A 868 -16.49 -5.94 -84.00
N VAL A 869 -16.96 -5.67 -85.21
CA VAL A 869 -16.11 -5.49 -86.41
C VAL A 869 -15.10 -4.37 -86.15
N HIS A 870 -13.82 -4.75 -86.17
CA HIS A 870 -12.70 -3.80 -86.14
C HIS A 870 -12.44 -3.25 -87.54
N TYR A 871 -11.91 -2.03 -87.60
CA TYR A 871 -11.37 -1.46 -88.83
C TYR A 871 -10.23 -0.50 -88.51
N ALA A 872 -9.42 -0.20 -89.52
CA ALA A 872 -8.35 0.78 -89.42
C ALA A 872 -8.84 2.15 -89.91
N HIS A 873 -8.30 3.22 -89.32
CA HIS A 873 -8.47 4.58 -89.83
C HIS A 873 -7.25 5.45 -89.50
N GLY A 874 -7.17 6.64 -90.10
CA GLY A 874 -6.06 7.56 -89.87
C GLY A 874 -4.69 7.00 -90.32
N GLU A 875 -4.69 6.08 -91.29
CA GLU A 875 -3.51 5.45 -91.87
C GLU A 875 -2.47 6.46 -92.36
N SER A 876 -1.19 6.18 -92.13
CA SER A 876 -0.09 6.95 -92.71
C SER A 876 0.24 6.60 -94.18
N TRP A 877 -0.51 5.67 -94.80
CA TRP A 877 -0.28 5.15 -96.16
C TRP A 877 -1.48 5.38 -97.12
N ASP A 878 -1.19 5.39 -98.43
CA ASP A 878 -2.20 5.50 -99.51
C ASP A 878 -2.83 4.14 -99.88
N ASP A 879 -4.00 4.16 -100.54
CA ASP A 879 -4.80 2.98 -100.95
C ASP A 879 -5.24 2.13 -99.74
N ASP A 880 -6.08 2.73 -98.89
CA ASP A 880 -6.75 2.13 -97.75
C ASP A 880 -7.56 0.88 -98.17
N ARG A 881 -7.08 -0.30 -97.74
CA ARG A 881 -7.72 -1.60 -97.97
C ARG A 881 -7.57 -2.51 -96.76
N ASP A 882 -7.69 -1.90 -95.58
CA ASP A 882 -7.99 -2.63 -94.36
C ASP A 882 -9.22 -3.53 -94.56
N HIS A 883 -9.24 -4.65 -93.86
CA HIS A 883 -10.39 -5.55 -93.77
C HIS A 883 -10.20 -6.47 -92.59
N VAL A 884 -11.29 -6.87 -91.93
CA VAL A 884 -11.29 -8.06 -91.10
C VAL A 884 -11.74 -9.26 -91.91
N ILE A 885 -11.10 -10.41 -91.68
CA ILE A 885 -11.74 -11.70 -91.93
C ILE A 885 -12.30 -12.19 -90.59
N VAL A 886 -13.56 -12.61 -90.58
CA VAL A 886 -14.24 -13.16 -89.39
C VAL A 886 -14.72 -14.57 -89.67
N ASP A 887 -14.39 -15.51 -88.80
CA ASP A 887 -14.73 -16.93 -88.95
C ASP A 887 -15.91 -17.37 -88.07
N ALA A 888 -16.33 -18.63 -88.21
CA ALA A 888 -17.42 -19.22 -87.43
C ALA A 888 -17.12 -19.49 -85.94
N THR A 889 -15.95 -19.10 -85.43
CA THR A 889 -15.64 -19.04 -83.98
C THR A 889 -15.75 -17.62 -83.42
N GLY A 890 -15.78 -16.60 -84.28
CA GLY A 890 -15.72 -15.18 -83.90
C GLY A 890 -14.30 -14.61 -83.85
N GLU A 891 -13.30 -15.36 -84.31
CA GLU A 891 -11.93 -14.87 -84.46
C GLU A 891 -11.87 -13.77 -85.54
N GLN A 892 -11.16 -12.67 -85.26
CA GLN A 892 -11.04 -11.52 -86.16
C GLN A 892 -9.59 -11.24 -86.54
N GLU A 893 -9.24 -11.51 -87.80
CA GLU A 893 -7.95 -11.17 -88.40
C GLU A 893 -8.04 -9.80 -89.11
N LEU A 894 -7.51 -8.72 -88.51
CA LEU A 894 -7.43 -7.40 -89.14
C LEU A 894 -6.20 -7.31 -90.07
N PHE A 895 -6.42 -7.37 -91.37
CA PHE A 895 -5.38 -7.28 -92.40
C PHE A 895 -5.04 -5.82 -92.74
N LEU A 896 -3.73 -5.52 -92.78
CA LEU A 896 -3.20 -4.20 -93.13
C LEU A 896 -2.27 -4.33 -94.36
N PRO A 897 -2.81 -4.62 -95.56
CA PRO A 897 -2.02 -5.12 -96.69
C PRO A 897 -1.02 -4.11 -97.27
N ASN A 898 -1.30 -2.80 -97.14
CA ASN A 898 -0.53 -1.72 -97.78
C ASN A 898 0.41 -0.93 -96.85
N ALA A 899 0.34 -1.12 -95.52
CA ALA A 899 1.23 -0.46 -94.56
C ALA A 899 2.70 -0.85 -94.77
N GLU A 900 3.66 0.07 -94.62
CA GLU A 900 5.10 -0.21 -94.59
C GLU A 900 5.66 -0.25 -93.15
N ILE A 901 6.95 -0.60 -92.99
CA ILE A 901 7.59 -0.65 -91.66
C ILE A 901 7.86 0.77 -91.18
N GLY A 902 7.32 1.10 -90.00
CA GLY A 902 7.35 2.43 -89.38
C GLY A 902 6.03 3.19 -89.47
N ASP A 903 5.08 2.72 -90.28
CA ASP A 903 3.76 3.33 -90.44
C ASP A 903 2.86 3.17 -89.20
N THR A 904 1.90 4.08 -89.06
CA THR A 904 0.93 4.13 -87.96
C THR A 904 -0.52 4.16 -88.45
N THR A 905 -1.43 3.62 -87.66
CA THR A 905 -2.89 3.69 -87.85
C THR A 905 -3.60 3.63 -86.52
N GLN A 906 -4.85 4.10 -86.46
CA GLN A 906 -5.75 3.96 -85.32
C GLN A 906 -6.73 2.81 -85.60
N VAL A 907 -6.87 1.90 -84.65
CA VAL A 907 -7.82 0.77 -84.73
C VAL A 907 -9.00 1.05 -83.82
N THR A 908 -10.21 0.92 -84.37
CA THR A 908 -11.49 1.22 -83.71
C THR A 908 -12.56 0.21 -84.15
N THR A 909 -13.78 0.31 -83.61
CA THR A 909 -14.87 -0.67 -83.84
C THR A 909 -16.19 -0.03 -84.22
N ILE A 910 -16.92 -0.61 -85.18
CA ILE A 910 -18.33 -0.28 -85.44
C ILE A 910 -19.27 -1.14 -84.58
N PRO A 911 -20.51 -0.71 -84.27
CA PRO A 911 -21.51 -1.48 -83.50
C PRO A 911 -22.16 -2.63 -84.29
N LEU A 912 -21.36 -3.43 -84.98
CA LEU A 912 -21.76 -4.58 -85.80
C LEU A 912 -21.01 -5.83 -85.34
N VAL A 913 -21.72 -6.93 -85.12
CA VAL A 913 -21.20 -8.25 -84.75
C VAL A 913 -21.66 -9.24 -85.81
N PRO A 914 -20.76 -9.84 -86.61
CA PRO A 914 -21.12 -10.82 -87.62
C PRO A 914 -21.07 -12.23 -87.00
N HIS A 915 -22.20 -12.95 -87.05
CA HIS A 915 -22.28 -14.33 -86.60
C HIS A 915 -22.33 -15.28 -87.80
N LEU A 916 -21.52 -16.34 -87.79
CA LEU A 916 -21.46 -17.35 -88.84
C LEU A 916 -21.62 -18.75 -88.25
N SER A 917 -22.43 -19.60 -88.88
CA SER A 917 -22.54 -21.02 -88.48
C SER A 917 -21.44 -21.92 -89.06
N SER A 918 -20.79 -21.48 -90.15
CA SER A 918 -19.69 -22.17 -90.83
C SER A 918 -19.11 -21.30 -91.93
N GLY A 919 -17.79 -21.37 -92.16
CA GLY A 919 -17.09 -20.56 -93.15
C GLY A 919 -16.48 -19.30 -92.53
N ASP A 920 -16.09 -18.36 -93.37
CA ASP A 920 -15.59 -17.03 -93.01
C ASP A 920 -16.18 -15.95 -93.93
N VAL A 921 -16.06 -14.69 -93.51
CA VAL A 921 -16.48 -13.52 -94.31
C VAL A 921 -15.42 -12.42 -94.21
N GLN A 922 -15.11 -11.79 -95.34
CA GLN A 922 -14.27 -10.58 -95.37
C GLN A 922 -15.16 -9.35 -95.30
N ILE A 923 -14.96 -8.50 -94.29
CA ILE A 923 -15.70 -7.25 -94.09
C ILE A 923 -14.73 -6.06 -94.11
N ARG A 924 -15.03 -5.07 -94.93
CA ARG A 924 -14.39 -3.74 -94.91
C ARG A 924 -15.41 -2.66 -94.57
N VAL A 925 -15.06 -1.74 -93.66
CA VAL A 925 -15.86 -0.54 -93.38
C VAL A 925 -15.64 0.47 -94.52
N ALA A 926 -16.52 0.44 -95.52
CA ALA A 926 -16.34 1.20 -96.76
C ALA A 926 -16.58 2.71 -96.58
N ARG A 927 -17.39 3.11 -95.59
CA ARG A 927 -17.49 4.47 -95.03
C ARG A 927 -17.80 4.36 -93.52
N PRO A 928 -17.10 5.07 -92.63
CA PRO A 928 -17.41 5.09 -91.19
C PRO A 928 -18.42 6.18 -90.80
N ASP A 929 -18.67 7.20 -91.64
CA ASP A 929 -19.69 8.24 -91.41
C ASP A 929 -21.10 7.87 -91.93
N GLU A 930 -21.17 6.92 -92.86
CA GLU A 930 -22.40 6.38 -93.45
C GLU A 930 -22.45 4.88 -93.18
N PRO A 931 -23.62 4.27 -92.91
CA PRO A 931 -23.78 2.83 -92.57
C PRO A 931 -23.48 1.86 -93.74
N THR A 932 -22.28 1.92 -94.33
CA THR A 932 -21.87 1.20 -95.53
C THR A 932 -20.67 0.27 -95.26
N ILE A 933 -20.88 -1.04 -95.40
CA ILE A 933 -19.81 -2.04 -95.41
C ILE A 933 -19.63 -2.62 -96.83
N SER A 934 -18.43 -3.10 -97.14
CA SER A 934 -18.20 -3.98 -98.28
C SER A 934 -17.96 -5.39 -97.74
N VAL A 935 -18.74 -6.33 -98.25
CA VAL A 935 -18.65 -7.76 -97.93
C VAL A 935 -18.07 -8.48 -99.14
N SER A 936 -17.29 -9.52 -98.88
CA SER A 936 -16.89 -10.52 -99.87
C SER A 936 -16.54 -11.84 -99.16
N PRO A 937 -16.34 -12.94 -99.90
CA PRO A 937 -15.87 -14.19 -99.30
C PRO A 937 -14.51 -13.98 -98.63
N GLY A 938 -14.26 -14.71 -97.55
CA GLY A 938 -12.95 -14.78 -96.91
C GLY A 938 -12.03 -15.77 -97.64
N ASN A 939 -11.47 -16.72 -96.88
CA ASN A 939 -10.66 -17.81 -97.38
C ASN A 939 -11.50 -19.04 -97.80
N ALA A 940 -12.78 -19.09 -97.42
CA ALA A 940 -13.70 -20.19 -97.73
C ALA A 940 -14.37 -20.11 -99.12
N ASP A 941 -15.13 -21.14 -99.49
CA ASP A 941 -15.98 -21.16 -100.69
C ASP A 941 -17.23 -20.27 -100.47
N VAL A 942 -17.53 -19.41 -101.45
CA VAL A 942 -18.70 -18.50 -101.42
C VAL A 942 -20.05 -19.20 -101.27
N GLY A 943 -20.91 -18.61 -100.44
CA GLY A 943 -22.24 -19.08 -100.05
C GLY A 943 -22.43 -19.26 -98.54
N ALA A 944 -21.54 -18.68 -97.72
CA ALA A 944 -21.67 -18.68 -96.26
C ALA A 944 -22.78 -17.71 -95.84
N THR A 945 -23.67 -18.15 -94.94
CA THR A 945 -24.71 -17.29 -94.36
C THR A 945 -24.12 -16.48 -93.21
N VAL A 946 -24.30 -15.17 -93.24
CA VAL A 946 -23.81 -14.24 -92.23
C VAL A 946 -24.99 -13.51 -91.60
N ASP A 947 -25.13 -13.67 -90.29
CA ASP A 947 -26.12 -12.96 -89.48
C ASP A 947 -25.47 -11.70 -88.88
N TYR A 948 -25.75 -10.55 -89.48
CA TYR A 948 -25.22 -9.26 -89.06
C TYR A 948 -26.05 -8.70 -87.90
N GLU A 949 -25.56 -8.85 -86.67
CA GLU A 949 -26.16 -8.25 -85.48
C GLU A 949 -25.65 -6.81 -85.28
N PHE A 950 -26.56 -5.83 -85.35
CA PHE A 950 -26.27 -4.43 -85.10
C PHE A 950 -26.78 -4.02 -83.71
N LEU A 951 -25.90 -3.45 -82.89
CA LEU A 951 -26.06 -3.31 -81.43
C LEU A 951 -26.54 -1.93 -80.95
N GLU A 952 -26.72 -0.95 -81.84
CA GLU A 952 -27.04 0.43 -81.46
C GLU A 952 -28.40 0.85 -82.06
N VAL A 953 -29.41 0.07 -81.69
CA VAL A 953 -30.79 0.14 -82.22
C VAL A 953 -31.76 0.96 -81.37
N GLN A 954 -32.86 1.36 -82.00
CA GLN A 954 -34.06 1.83 -81.32
C GLN A 954 -35.12 0.72 -81.32
N ALA A 955 -35.50 0.24 -80.15
CA ALA A 955 -36.44 -0.88 -80.00
C ALA A 955 -37.78 -0.66 -80.73
N GLY A 956 -38.22 -1.65 -81.50
CA GLY A 956 -39.44 -1.58 -82.30
C GLY A 956 -39.35 -0.72 -83.57
N LYS A 957 -38.14 -0.37 -84.03
CA LYS A 957 -37.91 0.17 -85.38
C LYS A 957 -37.51 -0.94 -86.35
N THR A 958 -38.05 -0.91 -87.56
CA THR A 958 -37.58 -1.76 -88.66
C THR A 958 -36.25 -1.23 -89.20
N TYR A 959 -35.21 -2.05 -89.15
CA TYR A 959 -33.95 -1.82 -89.86
C TYR A 959 -33.92 -2.69 -91.13
N GLY A 960 -33.15 -2.30 -92.13
CA GLY A 960 -33.00 -3.05 -93.37
C GLY A 960 -31.55 -3.07 -93.86
N LEU A 961 -31.08 -4.27 -94.22
CA LEU A 961 -29.81 -4.48 -94.87
C LEU A 961 -30.01 -4.33 -96.37
N ARG A 962 -29.44 -3.29 -96.96
CA ARG A 962 -29.66 -2.89 -98.35
C ARG A 962 -28.42 -3.04 -99.20
N SER A 963 -28.50 -3.95 -100.16
CA SER A 963 -27.57 -4.01 -101.27
C SER A 963 -27.61 -2.71 -102.08
N ALA A 964 -26.48 -2.02 -102.14
CA ALA A 964 -26.26 -0.93 -103.09
C ALA A 964 -26.15 -1.47 -104.53
N SER A 965 -25.43 -2.58 -104.72
CA SER A 965 -25.16 -3.16 -106.05
C SER A 965 -26.44 -3.66 -106.74
N ARG A 966 -27.28 -4.39 -106.01
CA ARG A 966 -28.58 -4.90 -106.44
C ARG A 966 -29.72 -3.87 -106.25
N SER A 967 -29.41 -2.72 -105.63
CA SER A 967 -30.33 -1.60 -105.34
C SER A 967 -31.65 -2.01 -104.65
N ARG A 968 -31.58 -2.99 -103.74
CA ARG A 968 -32.72 -3.55 -103.01
C ARG A 968 -32.33 -3.92 -101.58
N TYR A 969 -33.31 -4.00 -100.69
CA TYR A 969 -33.12 -4.72 -99.42
C TYR A 969 -32.85 -6.20 -99.72
N VAL A 970 -31.91 -6.76 -98.97
CA VAL A 970 -31.68 -8.21 -98.91
C VAL A 970 -32.51 -8.78 -97.76
N ASP A 971 -32.44 -8.14 -96.59
CA ASP A 971 -33.25 -8.47 -95.41
C ASP A 971 -33.80 -7.23 -94.66
N LYS A 972 -34.81 -7.45 -93.82
CA LYS A 972 -35.42 -6.48 -92.90
C LYS A 972 -35.96 -7.15 -91.63
N ALA A 973 -35.62 -6.60 -90.48
CA ALA A 973 -36.10 -7.04 -89.17
C ALA A 973 -36.48 -5.85 -88.28
N ASP A 974 -37.41 -6.07 -87.36
CA ASP A 974 -37.74 -5.12 -86.29
C ASP A 974 -36.77 -5.32 -85.12
N ALA A 975 -36.17 -4.22 -84.65
CA ALA A 975 -35.19 -4.25 -83.57
C ALA A 975 -35.78 -4.70 -82.23
N GLY A 976 -35.02 -5.54 -81.52
CA GLY A 976 -35.25 -5.90 -80.12
C GLY A 976 -34.91 -4.76 -79.16
N ALA A 977 -34.73 -5.07 -77.88
CA ALA A 977 -34.37 -4.06 -76.88
C ALA A 977 -32.96 -3.49 -77.10
N GLU A 978 -32.02 -4.32 -77.55
CA GLU A 978 -30.58 -4.03 -77.56
C GLU A 978 -29.91 -4.30 -78.92
N SER A 979 -30.50 -5.11 -79.80
CA SER A 979 -29.94 -5.39 -81.14
C SER A 979 -30.98 -5.68 -82.22
N VAL A 980 -30.53 -5.71 -83.48
CA VAL A 980 -31.26 -6.25 -84.63
C VAL A 980 -30.33 -7.13 -85.46
N THR A 981 -30.75 -8.34 -85.77
CA THR A 981 -30.06 -9.26 -86.68
C THR A 981 -30.62 -9.09 -88.09
N LEU A 982 -29.75 -9.03 -89.10
CA LEU A 982 -30.11 -8.96 -90.51
C LEU A 982 -29.22 -9.94 -91.31
N THR A 983 -29.81 -10.81 -92.12
CA THR A 983 -29.09 -11.92 -92.77
C THR A 983 -28.74 -11.63 -94.24
N ASP A 984 -27.54 -12.00 -94.69
CA ASP A 984 -27.17 -12.10 -96.13
C ASP A 984 -26.25 -13.31 -96.37
N ASP A 985 -25.81 -13.50 -97.62
CA ASP A 985 -24.64 -14.31 -97.96
C ASP A 985 -23.34 -13.47 -98.04
N ASP A 986 -22.20 -14.14 -98.05
CA ASP A 986 -20.86 -13.54 -98.16
C ASP A 986 -20.49 -13.06 -99.59
N SER A 987 -21.42 -13.05 -100.55
CA SER A 987 -21.11 -12.62 -101.93
C SER A 987 -20.53 -11.22 -101.98
N GLU A 988 -19.59 -10.97 -102.92
CA GLU A 988 -19.00 -9.65 -103.17
C GLU A 988 -20.09 -8.57 -103.40
N GLU A 989 -20.29 -7.73 -102.39
CA GLU A 989 -21.40 -6.77 -102.33
C GLU A 989 -21.12 -5.60 -101.38
N THR A 990 -21.47 -4.38 -101.80
CA THR A 990 -21.60 -3.24 -100.89
C THR A 990 -22.99 -3.22 -100.25
N LEU A 991 -23.04 -3.35 -98.92
CA LEU A 991 -24.25 -3.34 -98.11
C LEU A 991 -24.38 -2.03 -97.33
N VAL A 992 -25.61 -1.55 -97.19
CA VAL A 992 -25.97 -0.33 -96.45
C VAL A 992 -27.03 -0.67 -95.40
N LEU A 993 -26.76 -0.40 -94.14
CA LEU A 993 -27.76 -0.49 -93.06
C LEU A 993 -28.61 0.79 -93.08
N GLU A 994 -29.93 0.68 -93.27
CA GLU A 994 -30.80 1.87 -93.26
C GLU A 994 -32.18 1.59 -92.66
N ILE A 995 -32.78 2.63 -92.05
CA ILE A 995 -34.18 2.60 -91.62
C ILE A 995 -35.05 2.91 -92.86
N PRO A 996 -35.97 2.01 -93.28
CA PRO A 996 -36.76 2.22 -94.49
C PRO A 996 -37.85 3.31 -94.36
N ASP A 997 -38.03 4.14 -95.39
CA ASP A 997 -39.09 5.16 -95.44
C ASP A 997 -40.51 4.57 -95.28
N GLU A 998 -41.26 5.05 -94.29
CA GLU A 998 -42.68 4.73 -94.12
C GLU A 998 -43.56 5.45 -95.17
N SER A 999 -44.39 4.68 -95.89
CA SER A 999 -45.14 5.20 -97.05
C SER A 999 -46.36 6.08 -96.69
N GLY A 1000 -46.15 7.40 -96.56
CA GLY A 1000 -47.12 8.37 -96.01
C GLY A 1000 -47.73 9.45 -96.93
N GLY A 1001 -47.40 9.52 -98.23
CA GLY A 1001 -48.24 10.17 -99.24
C GLY A 1001 -48.42 11.72 -99.26
N GLY A 1002 -47.37 12.47 -99.62
CA GLY A 1002 -47.49 13.68 -100.47
C GLY A 1002 -47.34 15.06 -99.80
N GLY A 1003 -46.42 15.90 -100.31
CA GLY A 1003 -46.25 17.26 -99.77
C GLY A 1003 -45.13 18.17 -100.27
N GLY A 1004 -44.23 17.73 -101.17
CA GLY A 1004 -43.37 18.63 -101.97
C GLY A 1004 -42.42 19.61 -101.25
N GLY A 1005 -41.24 19.13 -100.86
CA GLY A 1005 -39.99 19.85 -101.15
C GLY A 1005 -39.31 20.67 -100.05
N SER A 1006 -38.47 20.01 -99.25
CA SER A 1006 -37.08 20.48 -99.03
C SER A 1006 -36.21 19.27 -98.67
N ALA A 1007 -34.99 19.19 -99.19
CA ALA A 1007 -34.03 18.16 -98.81
C ALA A 1007 -33.24 18.63 -97.57
N GLY A 1008 -33.47 17.98 -96.43
CA GLY A 1008 -32.62 18.01 -95.24
C GLY A 1008 -32.17 16.58 -94.94
N GLY A 1009 -30.96 16.41 -94.41
CA GLY A 1009 -30.35 15.08 -94.27
C GLY A 1009 -31.11 14.15 -93.33
N ALA A 1010 -31.10 12.86 -93.65
CA ALA A 1010 -31.38 11.81 -92.67
C ALA A 1010 -30.26 11.77 -91.61
N PRO A 1011 -30.53 11.38 -90.35
CA PRO A 1011 -29.50 11.17 -89.36
C PRO A 1011 -28.58 9.99 -89.76
N SER A 1012 -27.28 10.10 -89.47
CA SER A 1012 -26.37 8.94 -89.61
C SER A 1012 -26.68 7.89 -88.55
N LEU A 1013 -26.49 6.61 -88.89
CA LEU A 1013 -26.72 5.46 -88.03
C LEU A 1013 -25.46 4.97 -87.28
N TRP A 1014 -24.31 5.62 -87.49
CA TRP A 1014 -23.08 5.35 -86.73
C TRP A 1014 -22.72 6.42 -85.69
N GLN A 1015 -23.30 7.62 -85.77
CA GLN A 1015 -22.88 8.74 -84.91
C GLN A 1015 -23.67 8.77 -83.59
N ASP A 1016 -22.96 8.53 -82.50
CA ASP A 1016 -23.32 8.86 -81.12
C ASP A 1016 -24.01 10.24 -81.03
N THR A 1017 -25.05 10.35 -80.20
CA THR A 1017 -25.91 11.55 -80.12
C THR A 1017 -25.33 12.67 -79.26
N GLY A 1018 -24.04 12.95 -79.47
CA GLY A 1018 -23.37 14.14 -78.96
C GLY A 1018 -24.00 15.43 -79.50
N THR A 1019 -24.33 16.36 -78.60
CA THR A 1019 -24.97 17.64 -78.95
C THR A 1019 -24.09 18.47 -79.89
N GLN A 1020 -24.61 18.84 -81.06
CA GLN A 1020 -23.90 19.70 -82.00
C GLN A 1020 -23.72 21.12 -81.43
N THR A 1021 -22.48 21.59 -81.42
CA THR A 1021 -22.12 22.96 -81.01
C THR A 1021 -22.59 23.99 -82.04
N THR A 1022 -23.02 25.14 -81.55
CA THR A 1022 -23.58 26.22 -82.38
C THR A 1022 -22.53 27.26 -82.75
N LEU A 1023 -22.75 27.95 -83.88
CA LEU A 1023 -21.92 29.10 -84.29
C LEU A 1023 -21.92 30.28 -83.28
N GLN A 1024 -22.74 30.25 -82.23
CA GLN A 1024 -22.72 31.24 -81.16
C GLN A 1024 -21.63 30.94 -80.12
N GLU A 1025 -21.29 29.68 -79.89
CA GLU A 1025 -20.28 29.26 -78.90
C GLU A 1025 -18.84 29.53 -79.39
N VAL A 1026 -18.59 29.38 -80.69
CA VAL A 1026 -17.34 29.84 -81.35
C VAL A 1026 -17.11 31.34 -81.09
N GLY A 1027 -18.19 32.14 -81.02
CA GLY A 1027 -18.13 33.55 -80.67
C GLY A 1027 -17.65 33.83 -79.24
N VAL A 1028 -17.94 32.93 -78.30
CA VAL A 1028 -17.47 33.02 -76.90
C VAL A 1028 -15.97 32.76 -76.82
N VAL A 1029 -15.45 31.75 -77.53
CA VAL A 1029 -14.01 31.44 -77.60
C VAL A 1029 -13.23 32.61 -78.21
N VAL A 1030 -13.69 33.17 -79.33
CA VAL A 1030 -13.07 34.34 -79.97
C VAL A 1030 -13.11 35.58 -79.05
N GLY A 1031 -14.21 35.76 -78.29
CA GLY A 1031 -14.31 36.81 -77.27
C GLY A 1031 -13.30 36.65 -76.14
N TRP A 1032 -13.08 35.43 -75.66
CA TRP A 1032 -12.07 35.12 -74.63
C TRP A 1032 -10.64 35.33 -75.12
N VAL A 1033 -10.31 34.89 -76.34
CA VAL A 1033 -8.99 35.14 -76.94
C VAL A 1033 -8.71 36.65 -77.07
N ALA A 1034 -9.71 37.43 -77.49
CA ALA A 1034 -9.60 38.89 -77.55
C ALA A 1034 -9.40 39.53 -76.16
N LEU A 1035 -10.08 39.02 -75.13
CA LEU A 1035 -9.93 39.48 -73.74
C LEU A 1035 -8.53 39.20 -73.18
N VAL A 1036 -8.00 37.99 -73.38
CA VAL A 1036 -6.66 37.59 -72.94
C VAL A 1036 -5.58 38.45 -73.63
N LEU A 1037 -5.69 38.66 -74.95
CA LEU A 1037 -4.78 39.54 -75.68
C LEU A 1037 -4.82 40.99 -75.17
N LEU A 1038 -5.99 41.50 -74.77
CA LEU A 1038 -6.16 42.81 -74.14
C LEU A 1038 -5.46 42.90 -72.78
N LEU A 1039 -5.57 41.86 -71.93
CA LEU A 1039 -4.94 41.80 -70.61
C LEU A 1039 -3.40 41.69 -70.71
N VAL A 1040 -2.89 40.93 -71.67
CA VAL A 1040 -1.45 40.87 -71.97
C VAL A 1040 -0.93 42.22 -72.49
N ALA A 1041 -1.66 42.89 -73.39
CA ALA A 1041 -1.30 44.21 -73.88
C ALA A 1041 -1.35 45.30 -72.79
N ALA A 1042 -2.28 45.20 -71.84
CA ALA A 1042 -2.41 46.13 -70.71
C ALA A 1042 -1.28 45.96 -69.69
N THR A 1043 -0.93 44.73 -69.31
CA THR A 1043 0.14 44.44 -68.34
C THR A 1043 1.53 44.83 -68.88
N GLY A 1044 1.78 44.64 -70.18
CA GLY A 1044 3.04 44.97 -70.84
C GLY A 1044 3.47 46.46 -70.86
N ARG A 1045 2.63 47.38 -70.36
CA ARG A 1045 2.97 48.81 -70.18
C ARG A 1045 2.95 49.27 -68.72
N SER A 1046 2.92 48.34 -67.76
CA SER A 1046 2.91 48.63 -66.32
C SER A 1046 4.26 48.31 -65.67
N SER A 1047 4.63 49.05 -64.62
CA SER A 1047 5.92 48.90 -63.91
C SER A 1047 5.93 47.75 -62.89
N LEU A 1048 5.35 46.60 -63.22
CA LEU A 1048 5.19 45.45 -62.32
C LEU A 1048 6.32 44.42 -62.48
N SER A 1049 7.03 44.13 -61.40
CA SER A 1049 8.10 43.14 -61.32
C SER A 1049 7.94 42.21 -60.10
N GLY A 1050 8.66 41.07 -60.11
CA GLY A 1050 8.64 40.08 -59.02
C GLY A 1050 7.37 39.21 -58.94
N ARG A 1051 7.20 38.53 -57.79
CA ARG A 1051 6.16 37.49 -57.55
C ARG A 1051 4.73 37.92 -57.92
N ARG A 1052 4.38 39.20 -57.80
CA ARG A 1052 3.03 39.72 -58.14
C ARG A 1052 2.71 39.70 -59.65
N ARG A 1053 3.73 39.73 -60.53
CA ARG A 1053 3.54 39.46 -61.96
C ARG A 1053 3.30 37.98 -62.23
N TRP A 1054 4.00 37.09 -61.51
CA TRP A 1054 3.84 35.65 -61.67
C TRP A 1054 2.50 35.11 -61.13
N LEU A 1055 1.93 35.70 -60.07
CA LEU A 1055 0.57 35.36 -59.64
C LEU A 1055 -0.48 35.69 -60.72
N LEU A 1056 -0.42 36.89 -61.31
CA LEU A 1056 -1.34 37.30 -62.38
C LEU A 1056 -1.17 36.52 -63.69
N VAL A 1057 0.07 36.12 -64.03
CA VAL A 1057 0.31 35.22 -65.17
C VAL A 1057 -0.18 33.81 -64.84
N GLY A 1058 0.14 33.26 -63.66
CA GLY A 1058 -0.22 31.91 -63.25
C GLY A 1058 -1.73 31.66 -63.21
N THR A 1059 -2.52 32.63 -62.72
CA THR A 1059 -3.99 32.54 -62.77
C THR A 1059 -4.55 32.50 -64.19
N VAL A 1060 -3.86 33.09 -65.18
CA VAL A 1060 -4.22 32.96 -66.59
C VAL A 1060 -3.69 31.65 -67.17
N SER A 1061 -2.50 31.19 -66.76
CA SER A 1061 -1.90 29.93 -67.22
C SER A 1061 -2.76 28.71 -66.91
N VAL A 1062 -3.36 28.61 -65.71
CA VAL A 1062 -4.23 27.48 -65.35
C VAL A 1062 -5.51 27.47 -66.19
N GLY A 1063 -6.15 28.63 -66.40
CA GLY A 1063 -7.31 28.73 -67.29
C GLY A 1063 -6.97 28.44 -68.76
N SER A 1064 -5.76 28.83 -69.21
CA SER A 1064 -5.26 28.48 -70.54
C SER A 1064 -4.94 26.99 -70.70
N ALA A 1065 -4.46 26.30 -69.66
CA ALA A 1065 -4.09 24.88 -69.75
C ALA A 1065 -5.29 23.97 -70.09
N LEU A 1066 -6.45 24.21 -69.46
CA LEU A 1066 -7.69 23.50 -69.77
C LEU A 1066 -8.17 23.78 -71.21
N LEU A 1067 -7.99 25.02 -71.69
CA LEU A 1067 -8.35 25.42 -73.06
C LEU A 1067 -7.33 24.96 -74.12
N SER A 1068 -6.08 24.68 -73.74
CA SER A 1068 -5.10 24.05 -74.64
C SER A 1068 -5.47 22.61 -74.99
N ILE A 1069 -6.10 21.87 -74.06
CA ILE A 1069 -6.57 20.50 -74.31
C ILE A 1069 -7.72 20.53 -75.33
N GLU A 1070 -8.71 21.40 -75.13
CA GLU A 1070 -9.86 21.57 -76.04
C GLU A 1070 -9.46 22.03 -77.46
N VAL A 1071 -8.29 22.66 -77.63
CA VAL A 1071 -7.72 23.04 -78.94
C VAL A 1071 -6.91 21.91 -79.59
N LEU A 1072 -6.52 20.88 -78.84
CA LEU A 1072 -5.72 19.73 -79.33
C LEU A 1072 -6.56 18.44 -79.50
N ARG A 1073 -7.59 18.24 -78.66
CA ARG A 1073 -8.64 17.21 -78.81
C ARG A 1073 -9.99 17.83 -78.42
N PRO A 1074 -10.78 18.38 -79.37
CA PRO A 1074 -12.07 19.01 -79.08
C PRO A 1074 -13.10 18.00 -78.54
N GLY A 1075 -13.89 18.40 -77.55
CA GLY A 1075 -15.07 17.66 -77.07
C GLY A 1075 -14.95 16.94 -75.73
N MET A 1076 -13.76 16.84 -75.11
CA MET A 1076 -13.60 16.10 -73.85
C MET A 1076 -14.18 16.83 -72.62
N VAL A 1077 -14.09 18.17 -72.56
CA VAL A 1077 -14.49 18.93 -71.36
C VAL A 1077 -15.98 19.31 -71.37
N SER A 1078 -16.64 19.30 -72.53
CA SER A 1078 -18.04 19.72 -72.67
C SER A 1078 -19.04 18.68 -72.17
N ARG A 1079 -18.77 17.38 -72.35
CA ARG A 1079 -19.70 16.28 -72.02
C ARG A 1079 -19.87 16.03 -70.51
N SER A 1080 -18.90 16.39 -69.68
CA SER A 1080 -18.91 16.11 -68.23
C SER A 1080 -19.55 17.18 -67.35
N ILE A 1081 -19.91 18.34 -67.93
CA ILE A 1081 -20.55 19.47 -67.20
C ILE A 1081 -22.04 19.61 -67.57
N SER A 1082 -22.48 19.01 -68.68
CA SER A 1082 -23.82 19.22 -69.25
C SER A 1082 -24.99 18.56 -68.50
N SER A 1083 -24.76 17.59 -67.62
CA SER A 1083 -25.83 16.86 -66.91
C SER A 1083 -26.42 17.58 -65.69
N SER A 1084 -25.75 18.61 -65.15
CA SER A 1084 -26.06 19.16 -63.81
C SER A 1084 -26.78 20.51 -63.79
N LEU A 1085 -27.20 21.07 -64.94
CA LEU A 1085 -27.72 22.46 -65.03
C LEU A 1085 -28.96 22.67 -65.92
N GLU A 1086 -29.78 21.64 -66.16
CA GLU A 1086 -30.99 21.77 -66.99
C GLU A 1086 -32.18 22.55 -66.36
N GLN A 1087 -31.97 23.27 -65.24
CA GLN A 1087 -32.96 24.17 -64.65
C GLN A 1087 -32.40 25.58 -64.37
N ILE A 1088 -32.34 26.44 -65.41
CA ILE A 1088 -32.83 27.84 -65.42
C ILE A 1088 -32.46 28.53 -66.76
N ILE A 1089 -33.38 29.33 -67.32
CA ILE A 1089 -33.32 29.86 -68.70
C ILE A 1089 -32.20 30.90 -68.91
N PRO A 1090 -31.37 30.78 -69.97
CA PRO A 1090 -30.34 31.75 -70.31
C PRO A 1090 -30.88 32.94 -71.14
N LEU A 1091 -31.56 33.90 -70.49
CA LEU A 1091 -31.82 35.23 -71.09
C LEU A 1091 -31.15 36.41 -70.36
N ALA A 1092 -30.49 36.17 -69.22
CA ALA A 1092 -29.82 37.20 -68.42
C ALA A 1092 -28.31 37.36 -68.71
N GLY A 1093 -27.62 36.28 -69.11
CA GLY A 1093 -26.15 36.23 -69.17
C GLY A 1093 -25.52 37.23 -70.17
N LEU A 1094 -26.07 37.36 -71.38
CA LEU A 1094 -25.53 38.26 -72.40
C LEU A 1094 -25.67 39.74 -72.01
N ALA A 1095 -26.69 40.10 -71.23
CA ALA A 1095 -26.83 41.45 -70.67
C ALA A 1095 -25.75 41.75 -69.62
N ALA A 1096 -25.37 40.76 -68.79
CA ALA A 1096 -24.32 40.91 -67.80
C ALA A 1096 -22.93 41.15 -68.45
N ILE A 1097 -22.58 40.42 -69.51
CA ILE A 1097 -21.33 40.64 -70.25
C ILE A 1097 -21.30 42.04 -70.89
N GLY A 1098 -22.42 42.49 -71.48
CA GLY A 1098 -22.56 43.86 -71.98
C GLY A 1098 -22.38 44.92 -70.89
N LEU A 1099 -22.92 44.71 -69.69
CA LEU A 1099 -22.74 45.59 -68.54
C LEU A 1099 -21.29 45.59 -68.01
N VAL A 1100 -20.58 44.47 -68.03
CA VAL A 1100 -19.15 44.40 -67.66
C VAL A 1100 -18.28 45.16 -68.65
N ILE A 1101 -18.50 44.99 -69.95
CA ILE A 1101 -17.77 45.73 -71.00
C ILE A 1101 -18.08 47.24 -70.91
N TYR A 1102 -19.35 47.62 -70.72
CA TYR A 1102 -19.76 49.03 -70.60
C TYR A 1102 -19.25 49.70 -69.31
N SER A 1103 -19.25 48.99 -68.18
CA SER A 1103 -18.70 49.50 -66.92
C SER A 1103 -17.18 49.62 -66.96
N ALA A 1104 -16.46 48.66 -67.54
CA ALA A 1104 -15.01 48.78 -67.79
C ALA A 1104 -14.69 49.98 -68.72
N TYR A 1105 -15.45 50.16 -69.81
CA TYR A 1105 -15.26 51.27 -70.74
C TYR A 1105 -15.53 52.64 -70.08
N SER A 1106 -16.65 52.78 -69.37
CA SER A 1106 -17.00 54.04 -68.69
C SER A 1106 -16.09 54.37 -67.49
N TRP A 1107 -15.60 53.36 -66.76
CA TRP A 1107 -14.55 53.50 -65.75
C TRP A 1107 -13.22 53.98 -66.35
N TRP A 1108 -12.87 53.51 -67.54
CA TRP A 1108 -11.68 53.97 -68.27
C TRP A 1108 -11.84 55.39 -68.82
N GLN A 1109 -13.06 55.76 -69.23
CA GLN A 1109 -13.37 57.09 -69.77
C GLN A 1109 -13.43 58.16 -68.66
N THR A 1110 -14.06 57.88 -67.53
CA THR A 1110 -14.11 58.78 -66.35
C THR A 1110 -12.72 59.06 -65.77
N ARG A 1111 -11.76 58.13 -65.88
CA ARG A 1111 -10.36 58.34 -65.47
C ARG A 1111 -9.50 59.15 -66.45
N ARG A 1112 -10.08 59.69 -67.52
CA ARG A 1112 -9.38 60.60 -68.46
C ARG A 1112 -9.74 62.08 -68.32
N SER A 1113 -10.64 62.43 -67.40
CA SER A 1113 -11.16 63.81 -67.26
C SER A 1113 -11.16 64.32 -65.82
N GLU A 1114 -10.06 64.15 -65.08
CA GLU A 1114 -9.67 65.07 -64.00
C GLU A 1114 -8.16 64.91 -63.70
N ALA A 1115 -7.52 65.99 -63.24
CA ALA A 1115 -6.07 66.09 -63.09
C ALA A 1115 -5.67 66.79 -61.78
N SER A 1116 -4.36 66.79 -61.50
CA SER A 1116 -3.65 67.45 -60.37
C SER A 1116 -3.72 66.81 -58.97
N THR A 1117 -2.62 66.12 -58.59
CA THR A 1117 -1.66 66.47 -57.50
C THR A 1117 -2.10 67.25 -56.24
N PRO A 1118 -1.41 67.12 -55.07
CA PRO A 1118 -0.46 66.06 -54.61
C PRO A 1118 -0.49 65.74 -53.07
N GLU A 1119 0.51 64.95 -52.60
CA GLU A 1119 0.97 64.77 -51.18
C GLU A 1119 0.00 64.01 -50.21
N THR A 1120 0.43 63.33 -49.13
CA THR A 1120 1.49 63.66 -48.14
C THR A 1120 2.17 62.44 -47.46
N LYS A 1121 3.44 62.67 -47.07
CA LYS A 1121 4.47 61.98 -46.25
C LYS A 1121 4.13 61.01 -45.06
N VAL A 1122 5.01 59.98 -44.89
CA VAL A 1122 5.82 59.58 -43.66
C VAL A 1122 5.03 59.07 -42.40
N THR A 1123 5.48 58.16 -41.50
CA THR A 1123 6.79 57.53 -41.11
C THR A 1123 6.66 56.01 -40.83
N LEU A 1124 7.78 55.31 -40.57
CA LEU A 1124 7.83 54.09 -39.73
C LEU A 1124 8.12 54.46 -38.26
N ASP A 1125 7.89 53.53 -37.33
CA ASP A 1125 8.75 53.34 -36.15
C ASP A 1125 8.89 51.84 -35.79
N LEU A 1126 9.88 51.48 -34.96
CA LEU A 1126 10.23 50.10 -34.58
C LEU A 1126 10.34 49.97 -33.06
N GLY A 1127 9.81 48.88 -32.48
CA GLY A 1127 9.92 48.57 -31.06
C GLY A 1127 10.18 47.08 -30.80
N ARG A 1128 11.19 46.77 -29.97
CA ARG A 1128 11.55 45.41 -29.54
C ARG A 1128 12.16 45.45 -28.14
N GLY A 1129 11.78 44.51 -27.27
CA GLY A 1129 12.46 44.20 -26.01
C GLY A 1129 11.71 44.67 -24.76
N GLY A 1130 11.81 43.86 -23.70
CA GLY A 1130 11.15 44.06 -22.40
C GLY A 1130 10.84 42.72 -21.76
N ASP A 1131 11.89 42.14 -21.15
CA ASP A 1131 11.93 40.98 -20.24
C ASP A 1131 11.23 39.67 -20.67
#